data_AF-A0A671XS40-F1
#
_entry.id   AF-A0A671XS40-F1
#
_cell.length_a   1.000
_cell.length_b   1.000
_cell.length_c   1.000
_cell.angle_alpha   90.00
_cell.angle_beta   90.00
_cell.angle_gamma   90.00
#
_symmetry.space_group_name_H-M   'P 1'
#
loop_
_entity.id
_entity.type
_entity.pdbx_description
1 polymer ?
#
loop_
_entity_poly.entity_id
_entity_poly.type
_entity_poly.pdbx_seq_one_letter_code
_entity_poly.pdbx_strand_id
1 'polypeptide(L)'
;MKKFRKVLDGLTTSSPGGTMGSPSCGSAAGTPTAAPTPREIDVQETLVSENFQLCKTVRHGFPYQPTALAFDPVQKILAIGSRSGGVRILGRPGVDCFCQHESGAAVLQLQFLINEGALVTACADDTLHLWNLRQRRPAVLHSLKFNRERITFCHLPFQSKWLYVGTERGNTHIVNIESFILSGYVIMWNKAIELSTKTHPGPVVHLSDSPKDEGKLLIGFESGTVVQWDLRVKKADFRIYYDEAIHSVGWHHEGKQFMCSHSDGSLTMWNLRNTTKPFQVTFPHGKIQKDGRKESCKPILKVEYKTCRNSEPFIIFSGGLSYDKAGRRPTLTIMHGKAITVLEMDYPIVEFMALCETPYNNEVQEPYAVVVLLEKDLIVVDLTQSNFPVFENPYPMDIHESPVTCTAYFAECPPDIIPILYSIGAKHKKTGYSQKEWPIAGGTWTLGSHTYPEIIITGHADGSIKFWDASAITLQMLYKLKTSKAFEKPKQGEGRAAELVEEDPFAVQMVSWCPQSRIFCVVGISAHIILYRFSKYDANTQIVSLEVRLQCESEDVISPSENENNPCFTESGSHSPQPHQQHPPSPGSRTPEGNKDSIPCLKVKDRMVRVPPGYQAELVIQLLWVDGEPPQQITSLDVNSAYGLLAFGNCNGLAVVDYMQKTILLCVSTLDLYGAADPYQRLTRSPRRNRQSTSGKFCMRGLSNFYSDSKKRIRTSYQSLTELSDNQQSIDMERSKSPTSDHVNGHCTSPTSQPCSAGKPRVPMGPEGPRLTRRGPGRPPFRKAQSAACMEISLPVSHTEESRENSFSRSRSSSVSSIDRDTKEAITTLQFGESYGRKNDAVPTPCLWVGTSLGVVLLIPMSIPTDQEERMEEPVTIGPSGAVLMLKGSILRFSFLDCMGALLQSPYEVWRDPNAPEDPDRPRKRKLVHFSPSSSQDTCGDGHLAVVCSERQAKVFLMPSQSCLFVHNITESSFVLRADVVSVSNSVCLACFCANGHVMTLRYNLKVCTQSHATAHQIKIPLKFQIIQYLENL
;
A
#
# COMPACT_ATOMS: atom_id res chain seq x y z
N MET A 1 -11.85 -27.93 12.43
CA MET A 1 -13.04 -28.25 13.27
C MET A 1 -12.65 -28.27 14.74
N LYS A 2 -13.62 -28.03 15.65
CA LYS A 2 -13.62 -28.39 17.09
C LYS A 2 -12.28 -28.34 17.86
N LYS A 3 -11.81 -27.14 18.25
CA LYS A 3 -11.07 -26.87 19.50
C LYS A 3 -10.82 -25.36 19.69
N PHE A 4 -11.79 -24.66 20.30
CA PHE A 4 -11.64 -23.42 21.09
C PHE A 4 -13.06 -22.95 21.51
N ARG A 5 -13.52 -23.40 22.68
CA ARG A 5 -14.84 -23.02 23.24
C ARG A 5 -14.82 -23.14 24.77
N LYS A 6 -14.20 -22.15 25.44
CA LYS A 6 -14.29 -21.84 26.89
C LYS A 6 -13.32 -20.71 27.27
N VAL A 7 -13.74 -19.44 27.13
CA VAL A 7 -13.37 -18.29 27.99
C VAL A 7 -14.48 -17.21 27.82
N LEU A 8 -15.71 -17.49 28.25
CA LEU A 8 -16.77 -16.46 28.37
C LEU A 8 -17.90 -16.87 29.33
N ASP A 9 -17.55 -17.41 30.49
CA ASP A 9 -18.48 -17.66 31.60
C ASP A 9 -17.85 -17.12 32.88
N GLY A 10 -18.43 -16.07 33.48
CA GLY A 10 -17.92 -15.51 34.74
C GLY A 10 -18.01 -13.98 34.90
N LEU A 11 -19.21 -13.41 34.80
CA LEU A 11 -19.56 -12.11 35.44
C LEU A 11 -21.09 -11.90 35.47
N THR A 12 -21.80 -12.76 36.22
CA THR A 12 -23.25 -12.61 36.50
C THR A 12 -23.53 -12.94 37.96
N THR A 13 -23.76 -11.93 38.79
CA THR A 13 -24.02 -12.10 40.23
C THR A 13 -25.45 -11.75 40.61
N SER A 14 -26.21 -12.79 40.97
CA SER A 14 -27.30 -12.79 41.97
C SER A 14 -28.42 -11.73 41.89
N SER A 15 -29.63 -12.21 41.63
CA SER A 15 -30.87 -11.63 42.19
C SER A 15 -31.70 -12.77 42.80
N PRO A 16 -32.13 -12.70 44.08
CA PRO A 16 -33.08 -13.65 44.65
C PRO A 16 -34.52 -13.31 44.23
N GLY A 17 -35.35 -14.31 43.98
CA GLY A 17 -36.77 -14.13 43.69
C GLY A 17 -37.64 -13.96 44.94
N GLY A 18 -38.79 -13.31 44.79
CA GLY A 18 -39.81 -13.16 45.84
C GLY A 18 -41.23 -13.24 45.25
N THR A 19 -42.15 -13.86 45.98
CA THR A 19 -43.53 -14.17 45.55
C THR A 19 -44.56 -13.10 46.00
N MET A 20 -45.77 -13.17 45.44
CA MET A 20 -46.85 -12.20 45.69
C MET A 20 -47.34 -12.14 47.15
N GLY A 21 -47.76 -10.93 47.56
CA GLY A 21 -48.54 -10.65 48.77
C GLY A 21 -49.11 -9.22 48.70
N SER A 22 -50.30 -8.99 49.24
CA SER A 22 -51.06 -7.72 49.13
C SER A 22 -51.34 -7.08 50.52
N PRO A 23 -52.17 -6.02 50.68
CA PRO A 23 -51.64 -4.66 50.83
C PRO A 23 -52.03 -3.95 52.15
N SER A 24 -51.25 -2.93 52.55
CA SER A 24 -51.65 -1.97 53.60
C SER A 24 -50.97 -0.59 53.45
N CYS A 25 -51.65 0.46 53.91
CA CYS A 25 -51.29 1.88 53.80
C CYS A 25 -50.31 2.41 54.88
N GLY A 26 -49.62 3.54 54.62
CA GLY A 26 -48.96 4.30 55.72
C GLY A 26 -47.98 5.43 55.36
N SER A 27 -48.50 6.66 55.19
CA SER A 27 -47.80 7.95 55.42
C SER A 27 -46.59 8.35 54.53
N ALA A 28 -46.18 9.62 54.63
CA ALA A 28 -45.31 10.30 53.65
C ALA A 28 -44.08 11.00 54.26
N ALA A 29 -43.01 11.08 53.47
CA ALA A 29 -41.95 12.08 53.54
C ALA A 29 -41.35 12.26 52.14
N GLY A 30 -41.05 13.50 51.73
CA GLY A 30 -40.67 13.81 50.35
C GLY A 30 -39.16 13.72 50.06
N THR A 31 -38.82 13.17 48.90
CA THR A 31 -37.49 13.22 48.25
C THR A 31 -37.65 13.50 46.75
N PRO A 32 -36.65 14.07 46.06
CA PRO A 32 -36.85 14.67 44.75
C PRO A 32 -37.21 13.66 43.66
N THR A 33 -38.14 14.05 42.78
CA THR A 33 -38.53 13.28 41.60
C THR A 33 -37.33 13.05 40.67
N ALA A 34 -37.01 11.79 40.42
CA ALA A 34 -36.05 11.42 39.38
C ALA A 34 -36.54 11.88 38.00
N ALA A 35 -35.59 12.22 37.11
CA ALA A 35 -35.91 12.50 35.71
C ALA A 35 -36.50 11.26 35.02
N PRO A 36 -37.36 11.43 33.98
CA PRO A 36 -37.91 10.30 33.26
C PRO A 36 -36.81 9.40 32.68
N THR A 37 -36.89 8.11 32.96
CA THR A 37 -36.14 7.10 32.22
C THR A 37 -36.52 7.19 30.73
N PRO A 38 -35.55 7.15 29.79
CA PRO A 38 -35.88 7.11 28.36
C PRO A 38 -36.84 5.96 28.05
N ARG A 39 -37.78 6.17 27.13
CA ARG A 39 -38.53 5.06 26.52
C ARG A 39 -37.52 4.09 25.91
N GLU A 40 -37.66 2.79 26.17
CA GLU A 40 -36.79 1.78 25.57
C GLU A 40 -36.97 1.79 24.05
N ILE A 41 -35.93 2.18 23.32
CA ILE A 41 -35.92 2.15 21.85
C ILE A 41 -35.60 0.71 21.42
N ASP A 42 -36.65 -0.11 21.33
CA ASP A 42 -36.57 -1.53 20.98
C ASP A 42 -36.31 -1.74 19.48
N VAL A 43 -35.05 -1.52 19.07
CA VAL A 43 -34.57 -1.86 17.73
C VAL A 43 -34.22 -3.34 17.69
N GLN A 44 -34.88 -4.09 16.80
CA GLN A 44 -34.74 -5.54 16.70
C GLN A 44 -33.30 -5.97 16.32
N GLU A 45 -32.51 -6.44 17.29
CA GLU A 45 -31.13 -6.89 17.08
C GLU A 45 -31.05 -8.22 16.28
N THR A 46 -30.70 -8.15 14.99
CA THR A 46 -30.52 -9.33 14.11
C THR A 46 -29.07 -9.83 14.01
N LEU A 47 -28.08 -8.95 14.18
CA LEU A 47 -26.67 -9.21 13.84
C LEU A 47 -25.95 -10.09 14.87
N VAL A 48 -25.84 -11.39 14.60
CA VAL A 48 -25.01 -12.32 15.38
C VAL A 48 -23.57 -12.39 14.86
N SER A 49 -22.67 -12.98 15.63
CA SER A 49 -21.26 -13.17 15.24
C SER A 49 -21.10 -13.99 13.96
N GLU A 50 -22.05 -14.88 13.66
CA GLU A 50 -22.07 -15.72 12.46
C GLU A 50 -22.37 -14.93 11.17
N ASN A 51 -22.87 -13.68 11.25
CA ASN A 51 -23.00 -12.79 10.09
C ASN A 51 -21.65 -12.22 9.58
N PHE A 52 -20.55 -12.39 10.34
CA PHE A 52 -19.27 -11.74 10.07
C PHE A 52 -18.16 -12.76 9.82
N GLN A 53 -17.57 -12.74 8.62
CA GLN A 53 -16.37 -13.53 8.31
C GLN A 53 -15.29 -12.66 7.64
N LEU A 54 -14.23 -12.34 8.38
CA LEU A 54 -13.04 -11.72 7.79
C LEU A 54 -12.34 -12.73 6.87
N CYS A 55 -12.22 -12.40 5.59
CA CYS A 55 -11.48 -13.21 4.61
C CYS A 55 -10.77 -12.31 3.59
N LYS A 56 -9.69 -12.83 2.99
CA LYS A 56 -9.02 -12.19 1.85
C LYS A 56 -9.69 -12.67 0.57
N THR A 57 -10.11 -11.73 -0.29
CA THR A 57 -10.83 -12.00 -1.53
C THR A 57 -9.90 -12.07 -2.74
N VAL A 58 -9.18 -10.98 -3.05
CA VAL A 58 -8.36 -10.81 -4.26
C VAL A 58 -7.06 -10.09 -3.94
N ARG A 59 -6.07 -10.17 -4.85
CA ARG A 59 -4.85 -9.34 -4.87
C ARG A 59 -4.74 -8.68 -6.25
N HIS A 60 -4.46 -7.38 -6.28
CA HIS A 60 -4.19 -6.62 -7.50
C HIS A 60 -2.78 -6.01 -7.43
N GLY A 61 -2.33 -5.34 -8.50
CA GLY A 61 -0.97 -4.81 -8.60
C GLY A 61 0.06 -5.88 -8.96
N PHE A 62 1.30 -5.44 -9.18
CA PHE A 62 2.44 -6.31 -9.49
C PHE A 62 2.95 -7.10 -8.25
N PRO A 63 3.50 -8.33 -8.39
CA PRO A 63 4.11 -9.06 -7.27
C PRO A 63 5.34 -8.33 -6.71
N TYR A 64 5.39 -8.08 -5.40
CA TYR A 64 6.54 -7.44 -4.76
C TYR A 64 7.76 -8.37 -4.74
N GLN A 65 8.91 -7.87 -5.23
CA GLN A 65 10.18 -8.61 -5.33
C GLN A 65 10.02 -9.99 -5.98
N PRO A 66 9.69 -10.05 -7.29
CA PRO A 66 9.62 -11.31 -8.02
C PRO A 66 11.02 -11.92 -8.14
N THR A 67 11.08 -13.25 -8.27
CA THR A 67 12.35 -14.02 -8.28
C THR A 67 12.38 -15.18 -9.25
N ALA A 68 11.23 -15.66 -9.76
CA ALA A 68 11.16 -16.79 -10.69
C ALA A 68 9.94 -16.69 -11.62
N LEU A 69 10.03 -17.30 -12.80
CA LEU A 69 8.99 -17.34 -13.84
C LEU A 69 8.85 -18.76 -14.39
N ALA A 70 7.63 -19.22 -14.68
CA ALA A 70 7.37 -20.40 -15.50
C ALA A 70 6.06 -20.26 -16.29
N PHE A 71 5.90 -21.06 -17.34
CA PHE A 71 4.71 -21.09 -18.20
C PHE A 71 4.31 -22.52 -18.55
N ASP A 72 3.02 -22.81 -18.56
CA ASP A 72 2.45 -24.02 -19.17
C ASP A 72 1.85 -23.63 -20.54
N PRO A 73 2.45 -24.06 -21.68
CA PRO A 73 1.97 -23.69 -23.01
C PRO A 73 0.67 -24.38 -23.42
N VAL A 74 0.30 -25.50 -22.78
CA VAL A 74 -0.93 -26.25 -23.09
C VAL A 74 -2.10 -25.64 -22.32
N GLN A 75 -1.92 -25.39 -21.02
CA GLN A 75 -2.94 -24.73 -20.19
C GLN A 75 -2.96 -23.20 -20.36
N LYS A 76 -1.92 -22.62 -20.98
CA LYS A 76 -1.70 -21.17 -21.19
C LYS A 76 -1.75 -20.35 -19.91
N ILE A 77 -1.16 -20.88 -18.84
CA ILE A 77 -1.02 -20.22 -17.53
C ILE A 77 0.44 -19.90 -17.21
N LEU A 78 0.66 -18.77 -16.56
CA LEU A 78 1.96 -18.28 -16.11
C LEU A 78 2.05 -18.36 -14.58
N ALA A 79 3.21 -18.75 -14.04
CA ALA A 79 3.50 -18.68 -12.61
C ALA A 79 4.66 -17.70 -12.36
N ILE A 80 4.52 -16.87 -11.31
CA ILE A 80 5.53 -15.92 -10.83
C ILE A 80 5.81 -16.20 -9.36
N GLY A 81 7.08 -16.43 -9.01
CA GLY A 81 7.56 -16.62 -7.64
C GLY A 81 8.09 -15.31 -7.06
N SER A 82 8.04 -15.15 -5.73
CA SER A 82 8.59 -13.98 -5.02
C SER A 82 9.61 -14.32 -3.94
N ARG A 83 10.38 -13.29 -3.53
CA ARG A 83 11.33 -13.36 -2.41
C ARG A 83 10.67 -13.67 -1.06
N SER A 84 9.36 -13.42 -0.92
CA SER A 84 8.56 -13.67 0.28
C SER A 84 7.87 -15.05 0.29
N GLY A 85 8.29 -15.97 -0.57
CA GLY A 85 7.67 -17.30 -0.71
C GLY A 85 6.28 -17.26 -1.32
N GLY A 86 5.90 -16.18 -1.99
CA GLY A 86 4.65 -16.09 -2.74
C GLY A 86 4.77 -16.79 -4.09
N VAL A 87 3.69 -17.43 -4.53
CA VAL A 87 3.52 -17.96 -5.89
C VAL A 87 2.19 -17.43 -6.42
N ARG A 88 2.23 -16.72 -7.53
CA ARG A 88 1.05 -16.19 -8.21
C ARG A 88 0.89 -16.85 -9.56
N ILE A 89 -0.32 -17.31 -9.88
CA ILE A 89 -0.66 -18.01 -11.11
C ILE A 89 -1.67 -17.14 -11.87
N LEU A 90 -1.35 -16.83 -13.13
CA LEU A 90 -2.11 -15.97 -14.02
C LEU A 90 -2.57 -16.76 -15.26
N GLY A 91 -3.83 -16.61 -15.65
CA GLY A 91 -4.40 -17.18 -16.87
C GLY A 91 -4.86 -16.07 -17.81
N ARG A 92 -6.09 -16.18 -18.33
CA ARG A 92 -6.83 -15.05 -18.92
C ARG A 92 -7.27 -14.04 -17.84
N PRO A 93 -7.67 -12.81 -18.20
CA PRO A 93 -8.22 -11.84 -17.25
C PRO A 93 -9.33 -12.44 -16.36
N GLY A 94 -9.24 -12.19 -15.05
CA GLY A 94 -10.09 -12.80 -14.02
C GLY A 94 -9.60 -14.15 -13.48
N VAL A 95 -8.62 -14.80 -14.14
CA VAL A 95 -7.91 -15.97 -13.63
C VAL A 95 -6.60 -15.51 -12.99
N ASP A 96 -6.66 -15.17 -11.71
CA ASP A 96 -5.53 -14.82 -10.86
C ASP A 96 -5.63 -15.60 -9.54
N CYS A 97 -4.56 -16.29 -9.14
CA CYS A 97 -4.52 -17.04 -7.90
C CYS A 97 -3.19 -16.82 -7.18
N PHE A 98 -3.26 -16.49 -5.89
CA PHE A 98 -2.09 -16.32 -5.03
C PHE A 98 -2.06 -17.39 -3.93
N CYS A 99 -0.95 -18.10 -3.82
CA CYS A 99 -0.59 -18.95 -2.69
C CYS A 99 0.78 -18.55 -2.12
N GLN A 100 1.14 -19.07 -0.95
CA GLN A 100 2.39 -18.74 -0.26
C GLN A 100 2.93 -19.94 0.51
N HIS A 101 4.25 -20.12 0.51
CA HIS A 101 4.95 -21.12 1.32
C HIS A 101 4.90 -20.77 2.81
N GLU A 102 4.66 -21.75 3.68
CA GLU A 102 4.59 -21.54 5.14
C GLU A 102 5.93 -21.05 5.75
N SER A 103 7.07 -21.36 5.13
CA SER A 103 8.39 -20.87 5.55
C SER A 103 8.66 -19.42 5.14
N GLY A 104 7.89 -18.86 4.19
CA GLY A 104 8.15 -17.55 3.61
C GLY A 104 9.45 -17.43 2.81
N ALA A 105 10.16 -18.54 2.58
CA ALA A 105 11.45 -18.55 1.88
C ALA A 105 11.31 -18.20 0.39
N ALA A 106 12.28 -17.45 -0.14
CA ALA A 106 12.28 -16.99 -1.53
C ALA A 106 12.15 -18.15 -2.53
N VAL A 107 11.25 -18.01 -3.50
CA VAL A 107 11.10 -18.99 -4.60
C VAL A 107 12.19 -18.76 -5.63
N LEU A 108 13.13 -19.69 -5.76
CA LEU A 108 14.29 -19.59 -6.65
C LEU A 108 13.99 -20.09 -8.06
N GLN A 109 13.23 -21.18 -8.19
CA GLN A 109 12.82 -21.72 -9.49
C GLN A 109 11.40 -22.31 -9.45
N LEU A 110 10.77 -22.34 -10.63
CA LEU A 110 9.43 -22.85 -10.89
C LEU A 110 9.49 -23.83 -12.07
N GLN A 111 8.84 -24.99 -11.97
CA GLN A 111 8.76 -25.98 -13.06
C GLN A 111 7.35 -26.59 -13.10
N PHE A 112 6.57 -26.30 -14.16
CA PHE A 112 5.24 -26.89 -14.35
C PHE A 112 5.35 -28.35 -14.78
N LEU A 113 4.49 -29.22 -14.24
CA LEU A 113 4.17 -30.51 -14.87
C LEU A 113 3.18 -30.19 -16.01
N ILE A 114 3.71 -29.99 -17.21
CA ILE A 114 2.98 -29.42 -18.35
C ILE A 114 1.70 -30.21 -18.66
N ASN A 115 0.58 -29.50 -18.71
CA ASN A 115 -0.79 -30.02 -18.84
C ASN A 115 -1.32 -30.89 -17.67
N GLU A 116 -0.50 -31.24 -16.69
CA GLU A 116 -0.96 -32.05 -15.56
C GLU A 116 -1.63 -31.23 -14.44
N GLY A 117 -1.59 -29.90 -14.50
CA GLY A 117 -2.16 -29.05 -13.44
C GLY A 117 -1.45 -29.22 -12.11
N ALA A 118 -0.12 -29.30 -12.14
CA ALA A 118 0.76 -29.35 -10.99
C ALA A 118 2.04 -28.54 -11.24
N LEU A 119 2.68 -28.09 -10.16
CA LEU A 119 3.82 -27.17 -10.21
C LEU A 119 4.86 -27.55 -9.14
N VAL A 120 6.12 -27.70 -9.54
CA VAL A 120 7.25 -27.82 -8.62
C VAL A 120 7.86 -26.45 -8.38
N THR A 121 8.22 -26.18 -7.13
CA THR A 121 8.87 -24.93 -6.70
C THR A 121 10.10 -25.24 -5.86
N ALA A 122 11.23 -24.62 -6.17
CA ALA A 122 12.45 -24.72 -5.36
C ALA A 122 12.63 -23.44 -4.53
N CYS A 123 12.82 -23.59 -3.21
CA CYS A 123 12.91 -22.48 -2.26
C CYS A 123 14.33 -22.29 -1.71
N ALA A 124 14.65 -21.05 -1.32
CA ALA A 124 15.94 -20.65 -0.77
C ALA A 124 16.24 -21.19 0.65
N ASP A 125 15.35 -21.99 1.21
CA ASP A 125 15.60 -22.80 2.40
C ASP A 125 16.02 -24.25 2.05
N ASP A 126 16.38 -24.52 0.79
CA ASP A 126 16.73 -25.83 0.23
C ASP A 126 15.59 -26.86 0.26
N THR A 127 14.34 -26.38 0.21
CA THR A 127 13.14 -27.24 0.12
C THR A 127 12.53 -27.18 -1.28
N LEU A 128 12.27 -28.35 -1.86
CA LEU A 128 11.38 -28.51 -3.02
C LEU A 128 9.95 -28.73 -2.52
N HIS A 129 8.96 -28.21 -3.23
CA HIS A 129 7.55 -28.51 -2.99
C HIS A 129 6.83 -28.88 -4.29
N LEU A 130 5.88 -29.81 -4.21
CA LEU A 130 4.95 -30.17 -5.28
C LEU A 130 3.56 -29.60 -4.96
N TRP A 131 3.05 -28.74 -5.83
CA TRP A 131 1.72 -28.13 -5.73
C TRP A 131 0.71 -28.81 -6.65
N ASN A 132 -0.51 -29.01 -6.15
CA ASN A 132 -1.68 -29.38 -6.94
C ASN A 132 -2.47 -28.13 -7.33
N LEU A 133 -2.68 -27.92 -8.63
CA LEU A 133 -3.42 -26.78 -9.18
C LEU A 133 -4.83 -27.16 -9.68
N ARG A 134 -5.19 -28.45 -9.64
CA ARG A 134 -6.53 -28.96 -10.04
C ARG A 134 -7.64 -28.58 -9.05
N GLN A 135 -7.31 -27.94 -7.93
CA GLN A 135 -8.23 -27.49 -6.89
C GLN A 135 -8.41 -25.97 -6.94
N ARG A 136 -9.58 -25.46 -6.53
CA ARG A 136 -9.91 -24.01 -6.53
C ARG A 136 -8.92 -23.14 -5.74
N ARG A 137 -8.15 -23.73 -4.82
CA ARG A 137 -6.98 -23.13 -4.20
C ARG A 137 -5.79 -24.09 -4.36
N PRO A 138 -4.64 -23.64 -4.90
CA PRO A 138 -3.43 -24.44 -4.92
C PRO A 138 -3.04 -24.92 -3.53
N ALA A 139 -2.61 -26.18 -3.44
CA ALA A 139 -2.17 -26.80 -2.20
C ALA A 139 -0.86 -27.57 -2.40
N VAL A 140 0.06 -27.46 -1.45
CA VAL A 140 1.26 -28.31 -1.41
C VAL A 140 0.83 -29.73 -1.06
N LEU A 141 1.18 -30.70 -1.91
CA LEU A 141 1.01 -32.13 -1.65
C LEU A 141 2.19 -32.68 -0.85
N HIS A 142 3.41 -32.38 -1.30
CA HIS A 142 4.64 -32.94 -0.78
C HIS A 142 5.75 -31.89 -0.71
N SER A 143 6.65 -32.08 0.25
CA SER A 143 7.80 -31.20 0.53
C SER A 143 9.04 -32.07 0.74
N LEU A 144 10.14 -31.76 0.07
CA LEU A 144 11.39 -32.53 0.09
C LEU A 144 12.55 -31.58 0.39
N LYS A 145 13.15 -31.71 1.57
CA LYS A 145 14.22 -30.83 2.04
C LYS A 145 15.60 -31.44 1.82
N PHE A 146 16.47 -30.72 1.12
CA PHE A 146 17.88 -31.06 0.96
C PHE A 146 18.66 -30.67 2.22
N ASN A 147 19.69 -31.46 2.56
CA ASN A 147 20.45 -31.30 3.79
C ASN A 147 21.94 -31.14 3.46
N ARG A 148 22.52 -29.96 3.76
CA ARG A 148 23.93 -29.59 3.52
C ARG A 148 24.36 -29.54 2.05
N GLU A 149 23.44 -29.66 1.10
CA GLU A 149 23.65 -29.33 -0.31
C GLU A 149 22.62 -28.28 -0.71
N ARG A 150 23.12 -27.10 -1.14
CA ARG A 150 22.30 -25.97 -1.55
C ARG A 150 21.83 -26.16 -2.99
N ILE A 151 20.53 -25.93 -3.25
CA ILE A 151 19.95 -26.08 -4.59
C ILE A 151 20.35 -24.88 -5.46
N THR A 152 20.83 -25.14 -6.68
CA THR A 152 21.21 -24.09 -7.65
C THR A 152 20.40 -24.14 -8.94
N PHE A 153 20.04 -25.34 -9.43
CA PHE A 153 19.25 -25.49 -10.66
C PHE A 153 18.33 -26.71 -10.60
N CYS A 154 17.13 -26.60 -11.15
CA CYS A 154 16.13 -27.66 -11.25
C CYS A 154 15.62 -27.79 -12.69
N HIS A 155 15.74 -28.98 -13.29
CA HIS A 155 15.20 -29.26 -14.63
C HIS A 155 14.24 -30.43 -14.62
N LEU A 156 13.05 -30.22 -15.19
CA LEU A 156 12.02 -31.23 -15.39
C LEU A 156 11.76 -31.35 -16.90
N PRO A 157 12.20 -32.44 -17.57
CA PRO A 157 11.83 -32.69 -18.95
C PRO A 157 10.32 -32.91 -19.11
N PHE A 158 9.80 -32.59 -20.29
CA PHE A 158 8.39 -32.80 -20.63
C PHE A 158 7.99 -34.27 -20.43
N GLN A 159 6.85 -34.50 -19.75
CA GLN A 159 6.32 -35.84 -19.38
C GLN A 159 7.29 -36.74 -18.55
N SER A 160 8.38 -36.20 -18.01
CA SER A 160 9.33 -36.95 -17.19
C SER A 160 8.82 -37.22 -15.78
N LYS A 161 8.95 -38.49 -15.34
CA LYS A 161 8.78 -38.90 -13.93
C LYS A 161 9.95 -38.48 -13.02
N TRP A 162 10.98 -37.86 -13.59
CA TRP A 162 12.25 -37.53 -12.92
C TRP A 162 12.60 -36.05 -13.07
N LEU A 163 12.85 -35.41 -11.93
CA LEU A 163 13.35 -34.04 -11.80
C LEU A 163 14.85 -34.10 -11.47
N TYR A 164 15.66 -33.36 -12.22
CA TYR A 164 17.10 -33.25 -11.98
C TYR A 164 17.40 -32.00 -11.15
N VAL A 165 18.20 -32.14 -10.10
CA VAL A 165 18.48 -31.08 -9.12
C VAL A 165 19.99 -30.91 -8.97
N GLY A 166 20.50 -29.83 -9.55
CA GLY A 166 21.89 -29.40 -9.45
C GLY A 166 22.15 -28.63 -8.16
N THR A 167 23.34 -28.81 -7.60
CA THR A 167 23.73 -28.17 -6.33
C THR A 167 24.99 -27.34 -6.43
N GLU A 168 25.18 -26.46 -5.45
CA GLU A 168 26.37 -25.61 -5.25
C GLU A 168 27.68 -26.42 -5.14
N ARG A 169 27.59 -27.72 -4.82
CA ARG A 169 28.73 -28.66 -4.78
C ARG A 169 29.06 -29.31 -6.12
N GLY A 170 28.35 -28.97 -7.20
CA GLY A 170 28.48 -29.61 -8.51
C GLY A 170 27.79 -30.98 -8.64
N ASN A 171 27.10 -31.46 -7.61
CA ASN A 171 26.37 -32.72 -7.69
C ASN A 171 25.04 -32.51 -8.42
N THR A 172 24.59 -33.53 -9.17
CA THR A 172 23.20 -33.59 -9.68
C THR A 172 22.47 -34.76 -9.04
N HIS A 173 21.47 -34.45 -8.22
CA HIS A 173 20.54 -35.41 -7.63
C HIS A 173 19.35 -35.62 -8.55
N ILE A 174 18.64 -36.73 -8.36
CA ILE A 174 17.46 -37.09 -9.15
C ILE A 174 16.29 -37.34 -8.18
N VAL A 175 15.17 -36.66 -8.38
CA VAL A 175 13.95 -36.80 -7.58
C VAL A 175 12.89 -37.50 -8.42
N ASN A 176 12.25 -38.54 -7.87
CA ASN A 176 11.07 -39.14 -8.48
C ASN A 176 9.86 -38.25 -8.20
N ILE A 177 9.16 -37.78 -9.24
CA ILE A 177 8.04 -36.83 -9.11
C ILE A 177 6.79 -37.50 -8.52
N GLU A 178 6.51 -38.76 -8.89
CA GLU A 178 5.28 -39.46 -8.47
C GLU A 178 5.25 -39.78 -6.96
N SER A 179 6.41 -40.07 -6.36
CA SER A 179 6.56 -40.32 -4.91
C SER A 179 7.17 -39.14 -4.15
N PHE A 180 7.69 -38.13 -4.86
CA PHE A 180 8.41 -36.97 -4.34
C PHE A 180 9.60 -37.30 -3.41
N ILE A 181 10.35 -38.34 -3.75
CA ILE A 181 11.50 -38.88 -2.99
C ILE A 181 12.79 -38.83 -3.82
N LEU A 182 13.92 -38.60 -3.15
CA LEU A 182 15.26 -38.69 -3.72
C LEU A 182 15.59 -40.12 -4.19
N SER A 183 16.07 -40.24 -5.43
CA SER A 183 16.72 -41.44 -5.92
C SER A 183 18.02 -41.69 -5.18
N GLY A 184 18.35 -42.97 -4.92
CA GLY A 184 19.67 -43.37 -4.43
C GLY A 184 20.80 -43.20 -5.46
N TYR A 185 20.48 -42.74 -6.68
CA TYR A 185 21.46 -42.45 -7.72
C TYR A 185 21.71 -40.94 -7.85
N VAL A 186 22.97 -40.54 -7.59
CA VAL A 186 23.47 -39.17 -7.69
C VAL A 186 24.62 -39.13 -8.70
N ILE A 187 24.64 -38.12 -9.57
CA ILE A 187 25.74 -37.83 -10.47
C ILE A 187 26.71 -36.92 -9.72
N MET A 188 27.79 -37.50 -9.20
CA MET A 188 28.85 -36.77 -8.50
C MET A 188 29.70 -35.97 -9.49
N TRP A 189 30.06 -34.73 -9.16
CA TRP A 189 30.88 -33.86 -10.02
C TRP A 189 32.18 -34.55 -10.47
N ASN A 190 32.85 -35.26 -9.56
CA ASN A 190 34.13 -35.94 -9.80
C ASN A 190 34.03 -37.20 -10.69
N LYS A 191 32.82 -37.64 -11.04
CA LYS A 191 32.56 -38.65 -12.08
C LYS A 191 32.11 -37.99 -13.39
N ALA A 192 31.39 -36.88 -13.30
CA ALA A 192 30.97 -36.09 -14.45
C ALA A 192 32.19 -35.51 -15.20
N ILE A 193 33.13 -34.88 -14.49
CA ILE A 193 34.42 -34.44 -15.06
C ILE A 193 35.42 -35.60 -15.18
N GLU A 194 36.65 -35.33 -15.61
CA GLU A 194 37.71 -36.34 -15.77
C GLU A 194 38.53 -36.48 -14.48
N LEU A 195 38.80 -37.72 -14.04
CA LEU A 195 39.53 -38.02 -12.79
C LEU A 195 40.98 -37.49 -12.75
N SER A 196 41.53 -37.09 -13.90
CA SER A 196 42.83 -36.43 -14.03
C SER A 196 42.80 -34.96 -13.58
N THR A 197 41.63 -34.30 -13.71
CA THR A 197 41.45 -32.89 -13.35
C THR A 197 41.33 -32.74 -11.83
N LYS A 198 42.26 -31.98 -11.23
CA LYS A 198 42.33 -31.76 -9.78
C LYS A 198 41.50 -30.57 -9.29
N THR A 199 40.98 -29.76 -10.22
CA THR A 199 40.17 -28.58 -9.95
C THR A 199 38.70 -28.95 -9.78
N HIS A 200 38.02 -28.29 -8.84
CA HIS A 200 36.57 -28.42 -8.68
C HIS A 200 35.86 -27.60 -9.78
N PRO A 201 34.80 -28.11 -10.43
CA PRO A 201 34.15 -27.42 -11.55
C PRO A 201 33.15 -26.34 -11.11
N GLY A 202 32.93 -26.18 -9.81
CA GLY A 202 31.97 -25.24 -9.24
C GLY A 202 30.54 -25.79 -9.15
N PRO A 203 29.57 -24.90 -8.89
CA PRO A 203 28.14 -25.18 -8.92
C PRO A 203 27.65 -25.75 -10.25
N VAL A 204 26.55 -26.50 -10.19
CA VAL A 204 25.73 -26.77 -11.39
C VAL A 204 24.93 -25.51 -11.72
N VAL A 205 25.18 -24.92 -12.88
CA VAL A 205 24.52 -23.67 -13.35
C VAL A 205 23.42 -23.95 -14.38
N HIS A 206 23.48 -25.09 -15.08
CA HIS A 206 22.48 -25.47 -16.08
C HIS A 206 22.26 -26.98 -16.13
N LEU A 207 21.01 -27.40 -16.27
CA LEU A 207 20.61 -28.78 -16.56
C LEU A 207 19.60 -28.81 -17.72
N SER A 208 19.74 -29.76 -18.64
CA SER A 208 18.72 -30.02 -19.68
C SER A 208 18.87 -31.43 -20.24
N ASP A 209 17.76 -32.11 -20.55
CA ASP A 209 17.77 -33.32 -21.36
C ASP A 209 18.23 -33.02 -22.80
N SER A 210 18.69 -34.04 -23.52
CA SER A 210 18.95 -33.92 -24.95
C SER A 210 17.67 -34.15 -25.76
N PRO A 211 17.23 -33.20 -26.61
CA PRO A 211 16.02 -33.38 -27.43
C PRO A 211 16.03 -34.64 -28.33
N LYS A 212 17.20 -35.22 -28.57
CA LYS A 212 17.37 -36.43 -29.38
C LYS A 212 17.29 -37.74 -28.57
N ASP A 213 17.55 -37.71 -27.27
CA ASP A 213 17.55 -38.89 -26.40
C ASP A 213 17.39 -38.48 -24.92
N GLU A 214 16.20 -38.69 -24.37
CA GLU A 214 15.82 -38.47 -22.95
C GLU A 214 16.76 -39.20 -21.96
N GLY A 215 17.46 -40.25 -22.40
CA GLY A 215 18.48 -40.94 -21.60
C GLY A 215 19.79 -40.17 -21.43
N LYS A 216 19.92 -38.98 -22.01
CA LYS A 216 21.13 -38.14 -21.97
C LYS A 216 20.82 -36.80 -21.30
N LEU A 217 21.55 -36.50 -20.23
CA LEU A 217 21.46 -35.25 -19.48
C LEU A 217 22.68 -34.36 -19.76
N LEU A 218 22.48 -33.12 -20.19
CA LEU A 218 23.52 -32.10 -20.28
C LEU A 218 23.65 -31.38 -18.93
N ILE A 219 24.87 -31.32 -18.41
CA ILE A 219 25.23 -30.67 -17.15
C ILE A 219 26.22 -29.55 -17.48
N GLY A 220 25.85 -28.31 -17.19
CA GLY A 220 26.72 -27.14 -17.26
C GLY A 220 27.20 -26.75 -15.87
N PHE A 221 28.52 -26.55 -15.74
CA PHE A 221 29.18 -26.11 -14.52
C PHE A 221 29.68 -24.66 -14.65
N GLU A 222 29.75 -23.93 -13.54
CA GLU A 222 30.20 -22.54 -13.52
C GLU A 222 31.58 -22.35 -14.17
N SER A 223 32.51 -23.29 -14.01
CA SER A 223 33.89 -23.23 -14.53
C SER A 223 34.03 -23.38 -16.06
N GLY A 224 32.98 -23.15 -16.84
CA GLY A 224 32.99 -23.33 -18.30
C GLY A 224 32.99 -24.79 -18.77
N THR A 225 32.82 -25.74 -17.84
CA THR A 225 32.79 -27.18 -18.16
C THR A 225 31.37 -27.63 -18.51
N VAL A 226 31.21 -28.36 -19.62
CA VAL A 226 29.94 -28.96 -20.04
C VAL A 226 30.10 -30.47 -20.27
N VAL A 227 29.18 -31.26 -19.73
CA VAL A 227 29.21 -32.73 -19.78
C VAL A 227 27.87 -33.25 -20.31
N GLN A 228 27.87 -34.08 -21.35
CA GLN A 228 26.70 -34.92 -21.65
C GLN A 228 26.87 -36.27 -20.94
N TRP A 229 25.91 -36.58 -20.06
CA TRP A 229 25.89 -37.75 -19.20
C TRP A 229 24.83 -38.75 -19.65
N ASP A 230 25.24 -39.99 -19.89
CA ASP A 230 24.36 -41.13 -20.16
C ASP A 230 23.78 -41.66 -18.84
N LEU A 231 22.47 -41.52 -18.64
CA LEU A 231 21.76 -41.99 -17.44
C LEU A 231 21.61 -43.51 -17.40
N ARG A 232 21.63 -44.19 -18.56
CA ARG A 232 21.49 -45.65 -18.69
C ARG A 232 22.82 -46.35 -18.39
N VAL A 233 23.90 -45.85 -18.97
CA VAL A 233 25.28 -46.40 -18.86
C VAL A 233 26.08 -45.78 -17.71
N LYS A 234 25.60 -44.65 -17.14
CA LYS A 234 26.18 -43.96 -15.97
C LYS A 234 27.61 -43.48 -16.18
N LYS A 235 27.84 -42.85 -17.33
CA LYS A 235 29.12 -42.26 -17.77
C LYS A 235 28.89 -40.95 -18.53
N ALA A 236 29.93 -40.14 -18.68
CA ALA A 236 29.93 -39.08 -19.68
C ALA A 236 30.15 -39.67 -21.09
N ASP A 237 29.43 -39.16 -22.09
CA ASP A 237 29.71 -39.43 -23.52
C ASP A 237 30.78 -38.48 -24.06
N PHE A 238 30.70 -37.20 -23.70
CA PHE A 238 31.72 -36.19 -23.97
C PHE A 238 31.89 -35.24 -22.79
N ARG A 239 33.03 -34.54 -22.78
CA ARG A 239 33.33 -33.41 -21.93
C ARG A 239 33.81 -32.26 -22.81
N ILE A 240 33.38 -31.06 -22.48
CA ILE A 240 33.83 -29.80 -23.06
C ILE A 240 34.41 -28.98 -21.91
N TYR A 241 35.57 -28.40 -22.16
CA TYR A 241 36.19 -27.40 -21.32
C TYR A 241 36.30 -26.12 -22.15
N TYR A 242 35.89 -24.99 -21.58
CA TYR A 242 35.99 -23.66 -22.16
C TYR A 242 36.46 -22.70 -21.07
N ASP A 243 37.32 -21.75 -21.42
CA ASP A 243 38.06 -20.96 -20.43
C ASP A 243 37.18 -19.89 -19.72
N GLU A 244 36.02 -19.58 -20.29
CA GLU A 244 35.05 -18.62 -19.74
C GLU A 244 33.90 -19.31 -18.99
N ALA A 245 33.46 -18.69 -17.90
CA ALA A 245 32.39 -19.19 -17.06
C ALA A 245 31.01 -19.12 -17.75
N ILE A 246 30.26 -20.21 -17.69
CA ILE A 246 28.94 -20.40 -18.34
C ILE A 246 27.81 -19.98 -17.40
N HIS A 247 26.75 -19.39 -17.95
CA HIS A 247 25.52 -19.06 -17.21
C HIS A 247 24.29 -19.83 -17.70
N SER A 248 24.18 -20.13 -19.00
CA SER A 248 22.98 -20.71 -19.59
C SER A 248 23.28 -21.46 -20.90
N VAL A 249 22.44 -22.45 -21.23
CA VAL A 249 22.55 -23.25 -22.47
C VAL A 249 21.21 -23.38 -23.19
N GLY A 250 21.18 -23.14 -24.51
CA GLY A 250 20.02 -23.33 -25.38
C GLY A 250 20.25 -24.41 -26.44
N TRP A 251 19.38 -25.42 -26.51
CA TRP A 251 19.46 -26.51 -27.49
C TRP A 251 18.87 -26.14 -28.86
N HIS A 252 19.51 -26.61 -29.94
CA HIS A 252 18.82 -26.77 -31.24
C HIS A 252 17.85 -27.96 -31.16
N HIS A 253 16.66 -27.85 -31.75
CA HIS A 253 15.62 -28.88 -31.62
C HIS A 253 16.07 -30.29 -32.08
N GLU A 254 16.90 -30.38 -33.13
CA GLU A 254 17.48 -31.66 -33.58
C GLU A 254 18.38 -32.37 -32.55
N GLY A 255 18.74 -31.73 -31.43
CA GLY A 255 19.66 -32.26 -30.41
C GLY A 255 21.10 -32.50 -30.90
N LYS A 256 21.48 -31.94 -32.06
CA LYS A 256 22.83 -32.07 -32.64
C LYS A 256 23.77 -30.91 -32.27
N GLN A 257 23.21 -29.80 -31.79
CA GLN A 257 23.93 -28.55 -31.50
C GLN A 257 23.29 -27.83 -30.30
N PHE A 258 24.09 -27.04 -29.59
CA PHE A 258 23.62 -26.16 -28.51
C PHE A 258 24.50 -24.91 -28.42
N MET A 259 23.92 -23.84 -27.87
CA MET A 259 24.58 -22.57 -27.60
C MET A 259 24.80 -22.38 -26.10
N CYS A 260 25.99 -21.97 -25.67
CA CYS A 260 26.26 -21.52 -24.30
C CYS A 260 26.44 -20.00 -24.25
N SER A 261 26.05 -19.37 -23.13
CA SER A 261 26.33 -17.95 -22.83
C SER A 261 27.33 -17.78 -21.68
N HIS A 262 28.18 -16.75 -21.77
CA HIS A 262 29.40 -16.64 -20.96
C HIS A 262 29.58 -15.30 -20.23
N SER A 263 30.49 -15.28 -19.26
CA SER A 263 30.90 -14.10 -18.49
C SER A 263 31.57 -12.99 -19.33
N ASP A 264 32.30 -13.33 -20.40
CA ASP A 264 32.93 -12.34 -21.30
C ASP A 264 31.94 -11.63 -22.25
N GLY A 265 30.66 -12.01 -22.20
CA GLY A 265 29.62 -11.54 -23.11
C GLY A 265 29.58 -12.26 -24.46
N SER A 266 30.27 -13.40 -24.60
CA SER A 266 30.20 -14.23 -25.80
C SER A 266 29.06 -15.25 -25.79
N LEU A 267 28.74 -15.73 -27.00
CA LEU A 267 27.87 -16.87 -27.27
C LEU A 267 28.67 -17.91 -28.08
N THR A 268 28.80 -19.14 -27.56
CA THR A 268 29.51 -20.23 -28.25
C THR A 268 28.54 -21.30 -28.74
N MET A 269 28.68 -21.71 -30.01
CA MET A 269 27.88 -22.80 -30.59
C MET A 269 28.73 -24.08 -30.71
N TRP A 270 28.19 -25.18 -30.19
CA TRP A 270 28.83 -26.50 -30.14
C TRP A 270 28.07 -27.50 -31.00
N ASN A 271 28.77 -28.53 -31.47
CA ASN A 271 28.21 -29.59 -32.33
C ASN A 271 28.62 -30.95 -31.78
N LEU A 272 27.65 -31.85 -31.56
CA LEU A 272 27.92 -33.15 -30.91
C LEU A 272 28.82 -34.07 -31.75
N ARG A 273 29.07 -33.77 -33.03
CA ARG A 273 30.03 -34.49 -33.88
C ARG A 273 31.49 -34.09 -33.63
N ASN A 274 31.75 -32.92 -33.05
CA ASN A 274 33.09 -32.45 -32.73
C ASN A 274 33.04 -31.45 -31.56
N THR A 275 33.39 -31.94 -30.37
CA THR A 275 33.39 -31.16 -29.12
C THR A 275 34.76 -30.60 -28.75
N THR A 276 35.77 -30.68 -29.63
CA THR A 276 37.14 -30.21 -29.34
C THR A 276 37.29 -28.68 -29.30
N LYS A 277 36.37 -27.95 -29.94
CA LYS A 277 36.27 -26.48 -29.94
C LYS A 277 34.86 -26.07 -30.37
N PRO A 278 34.38 -24.87 -30.00
CA PRO A 278 33.13 -24.35 -30.56
C PRO A 278 33.32 -24.10 -32.07
N PHE A 279 32.29 -24.37 -32.87
CA PHE A 279 32.37 -24.13 -34.32
C PHE A 279 32.04 -22.68 -34.70
N GLN A 280 31.40 -21.94 -33.79
CA GLN A 280 31.15 -20.51 -33.88
C GLN A 280 31.30 -19.89 -32.49
N VAL A 281 31.96 -18.74 -32.41
CA VAL A 281 31.99 -17.87 -31.23
C VAL A 281 31.56 -16.48 -31.68
N THR A 282 30.53 -15.94 -31.04
CA THR A 282 29.91 -14.66 -31.42
C THR A 282 30.00 -13.70 -30.24
N PHE A 283 30.34 -12.44 -30.51
CA PHE A 283 30.26 -11.33 -29.56
C PHE A 283 29.20 -10.35 -30.09
N PRO A 284 27.91 -10.51 -29.72
CA PRO A 284 26.82 -9.81 -30.42
C PRO A 284 26.92 -8.29 -30.43
N HIS A 285 27.51 -7.71 -29.37
CA HIS A 285 27.61 -6.25 -29.18
C HIS A 285 29.04 -5.71 -29.21
N GLY A 286 30.04 -6.58 -29.08
CA GLY A 286 31.45 -6.24 -28.93
C GLY A 286 32.15 -6.08 -30.28
N LYS A 287 32.79 -4.93 -30.49
CA LYS A 287 33.62 -4.68 -31.68
C LYS A 287 34.97 -5.36 -31.56
N ILE A 288 35.51 -5.78 -32.70
CA ILE A 288 36.95 -6.06 -32.84
C ILE A 288 37.64 -4.70 -33.01
N GLN A 289 38.57 -4.37 -32.12
CA GLN A 289 39.36 -3.14 -32.18
C GLN A 289 40.45 -3.26 -33.26
N LYS A 290 41.01 -2.14 -33.71
CA LYS A 290 42.04 -2.11 -34.77
C LYS A 290 43.26 -2.98 -34.45
N ASP A 291 43.58 -3.14 -33.17
CA ASP A 291 44.72 -3.90 -32.67
C ASP A 291 44.40 -5.40 -32.48
N GLY A 292 43.29 -5.89 -33.06
CA GLY A 292 42.80 -7.27 -32.93
C GLY A 292 42.19 -7.62 -31.57
N ARG A 293 42.35 -6.75 -30.55
CA ARG A 293 41.76 -6.90 -29.22
C ARG A 293 40.22 -6.79 -29.30
N LYS A 294 39.52 -7.63 -28.53
CA LYS A 294 38.07 -7.60 -28.44
C LYS A 294 37.62 -6.52 -27.45
N GLU A 295 36.53 -5.82 -27.76
CA GLU A 295 35.84 -4.93 -26.82
C GLU A 295 35.21 -5.76 -25.68
N SER A 296 35.56 -5.44 -24.43
CA SER A 296 35.02 -6.14 -23.25
C SER A 296 33.51 -5.88 -23.12
N CYS A 297 32.75 -6.96 -22.93
CA CYS A 297 31.31 -6.95 -22.78
C CYS A 297 30.92 -7.47 -21.40
N LYS A 298 29.72 -7.07 -20.94
CA LYS A 298 29.10 -7.61 -19.73
C LYS A 298 28.68 -9.08 -19.97
N PRO A 299 28.58 -9.91 -18.92
CA PRO A 299 28.06 -11.27 -19.02
C PRO A 299 26.73 -11.38 -19.78
N ILE A 300 26.51 -12.51 -20.44
CA ILE A 300 25.19 -12.92 -20.91
C ILE A 300 24.65 -13.98 -19.94
N LEU A 301 23.72 -13.57 -19.08
CA LEU A 301 23.27 -14.38 -17.94
C LEU A 301 22.24 -15.46 -18.32
N LYS A 302 21.45 -15.23 -19.38
CA LYS A 302 20.55 -16.24 -19.95
C LYS A 302 20.47 -16.11 -21.46
N VAL A 303 20.42 -17.25 -22.15
CA VAL A 303 20.15 -17.35 -23.59
C VAL A 303 19.08 -18.41 -23.87
N GLU A 304 18.11 -18.08 -24.71
CA GLU A 304 17.22 -19.06 -25.33
C GLU A 304 17.48 -19.11 -26.83
N TYR A 305 17.71 -20.32 -27.33
CA TYR A 305 17.87 -20.62 -28.75
C TYR A 305 16.62 -21.36 -29.22
N LYS A 306 15.88 -20.78 -30.17
CA LYS A 306 14.55 -21.25 -30.59
C LYS A 306 14.45 -21.26 -32.11
N THR A 307 13.80 -22.28 -32.65
CA THR A 307 13.93 -22.67 -34.06
C THR A 307 12.62 -22.53 -34.83
N CYS A 308 12.73 -22.20 -36.12
CA CYS A 308 11.62 -21.86 -37.01
C CYS A 308 11.68 -22.69 -38.29
N ARG A 309 10.53 -22.96 -38.92
CA ARG A 309 10.44 -23.89 -40.06
C ARG A 309 10.92 -23.28 -41.38
N ASN A 310 10.56 -22.02 -41.58
CA ASN A 310 10.76 -21.27 -42.84
C ASN A 310 11.56 -19.97 -42.62
N SER A 311 12.28 -19.84 -41.49
CA SER A 311 13.10 -18.67 -41.18
C SER A 311 14.29 -19.05 -40.30
N GLU A 312 15.24 -18.13 -40.19
CA GLU A 312 16.38 -18.23 -39.26
C GLU A 312 15.91 -18.45 -37.81
N PRO A 313 16.71 -19.11 -36.96
CA PRO A 313 16.37 -19.25 -35.55
C PRO A 313 16.45 -17.92 -34.80
N PHE A 314 15.66 -17.82 -33.73
CA PHE A 314 15.75 -16.75 -32.75
C PHE A 314 16.81 -17.10 -31.68
N ILE A 315 17.67 -16.13 -31.37
CA ILE A 315 18.59 -16.19 -30.23
C ILE A 315 18.24 -14.98 -29.35
N ILE A 316 17.66 -15.25 -28.18
CA ILE A 316 17.11 -14.24 -27.27
C ILE A 316 17.92 -14.28 -25.98
N PHE A 317 18.48 -13.14 -25.54
CA PHE A 317 19.36 -13.12 -24.37
C PHE A 317 19.35 -11.81 -23.59
N SER A 318 19.73 -11.88 -22.31
CA SER A 318 19.88 -10.72 -21.42
C SER A 318 21.36 -10.43 -21.13
N GLY A 319 21.75 -9.16 -21.14
CA GLY A 319 23.14 -8.73 -20.93
C GLY A 319 23.94 -8.61 -22.24
N GLY A 320 25.24 -8.94 -22.20
CA GLY A 320 26.12 -8.93 -23.38
C GLY A 320 26.58 -7.57 -23.90
N LEU A 321 26.07 -6.44 -23.37
CA LEU A 321 26.45 -5.10 -23.84
C LEU A 321 27.90 -4.75 -23.49
N SER A 322 28.57 -4.02 -24.39
CA SER A 322 29.83 -3.32 -24.11
C SER A 322 29.73 -2.39 -22.89
N TYR A 323 30.83 -2.26 -22.15
CA TYR A 323 30.93 -1.34 -21.01
C TYR A 323 30.86 0.15 -21.44
N ASP A 324 31.36 0.51 -22.62
CA ASP A 324 31.34 1.89 -23.13
C ASP A 324 29.98 2.29 -23.70
N LYS A 325 29.27 1.33 -24.30
CA LYS A 325 27.86 1.49 -24.73
C LYS A 325 26.85 1.45 -23.57
N ALA A 326 27.29 1.36 -22.32
CA ALA A 326 26.42 1.14 -21.18
C ALA A 326 25.58 2.39 -20.82
N GLY A 327 24.48 2.57 -21.56
CA GLY A 327 23.26 3.13 -20.98
C GLY A 327 22.95 2.40 -19.66
N ARG A 328 22.41 3.11 -18.67
CA ARG A 328 22.10 2.51 -17.35
C ARG A 328 20.92 1.55 -17.38
N ARG A 329 20.25 1.43 -18.53
CA ARG A 329 19.05 0.63 -18.75
C ARG A 329 19.43 -0.85 -18.98
N PRO A 330 18.79 -1.79 -18.27
CA PRO A 330 18.84 -3.22 -18.58
C PRO A 330 18.30 -3.49 -19.98
N THR A 331 18.74 -4.58 -20.63
CA THR A 331 18.38 -4.87 -22.02
C THR A 331 18.12 -6.35 -22.29
N LEU A 332 17.10 -6.62 -23.10
CA LEU A 332 16.93 -7.90 -23.80
C LEU A 332 17.39 -7.72 -25.25
N THR A 333 18.22 -8.62 -25.77
CA THR A 333 18.59 -8.65 -27.18
C THR A 333 17.86 -9.79 -27.87
N ILE A 334 17.31 -9.50 -29.05
CA ILE A 334 16.73 -10.49 -29.97
C ILE A 334 17.58 -10.49 -31.23
N MET A 335 18.26 -11.59 -31.51
CA MET A 335 18.89 -11.84 -32.80
C MET A 335 18.00 -12.75 -33.64
N HIS A 336 17.81 -12.39 -34.91
CA HIS A 336 17.09 -13.19 -35.90
C HIS A 336 17.86 -13.15 -37.22
N GLY A 337 18.53 -14.26 -37.55
CA GLY A 337 19.49 -14.31 -38.66
C GLY A 337 20.62 -13.28 -38.48
N LYS A 338 20.66 -12.26 -39.35
CA LYS A 338 21.62 -11.15 -39.30
C LYS A 338 21.10 -9.90 -38.59
N ALA A 339 19.81 -9.85 -38.24
CA ALA A 339 19.24 -8.72 -37.50
C ALA A 339 19.55 -8.87 -36.01
N ILE A 340 19.92 -7.76 -35.36
CA ILE A 340 20.14 -7.69 -33.91
C ILE A 340 19.34 -6.49 -33.39
N THR A 341 18.25 -6.76 -32.67
CA THR A 341 17.41 -5.73 -32.04
C THR A 341 17.66 -5.73 -30.54
N VAL A 342 17.94 -4.56 -29.97
CA VAL A 342 18.12 -4.37 -28.52
C VAL A 342 16.89 -3.64 -27.98
N LEU A 343 16.21 -4.26 -27.03
CA LEU A 343 15.08 -3.70 -26.31
C LEU A 343 15.57 -3.18 -24.95
N GLU A 344 15.52 -1.87 -24.74
CA GLU A 344 15.81 -1.24 -23.45
C GLU A 344 14.62 -1.39 -22.50
N MET A 345 14.90 -1.80 -21.26
CA MET A 345 13.92 -1.97 -20.20
C MET A 345 14.03 -0.84 -19.17
N ASP A 346 12.91 -0.36 -18.65
CA ASP A 346 12.89 0.64 -17.57
C ASP A 346 13.32 0.06 -16.21
N TYR A 347 13.25 -1.27 -16.03
CA TYR A 347 13.62 -1.98 -14.79
C TYR A 347 14.50 -3.21 -15.08
N PRO A 348 15.26 -3.73 -14.08
CA PRO A 348 16.07 -4.94 -14.24
C PRO A 348 15.23 -6.17 -14.60
N ILE A 349 15.74 -6.95 -15.54
CA ILE A 349 15.19 -8.26 -15.92
C ILE A 349 15.52 -9.24 -14.79
N VAL A 350 14.48 -9.85 -14.22
CA VAL A 350 14.59 -10.94 -13.25
C VAL A 350 14.65 -12.27 -13.99
N GLU A 351 13.76 -12.49 -14.97
CA GLU A 351 13.72 -13.69 -15.80
C GLU A 351 12.96 -13.42 -17.12
N PHE A 352 13.21 -14.18 -18.18
CA PHE A 352 12.42 -14.19 -19.40
C PHE A 352 12.18 -15.61 -19.92
N MET A 353 11.18 -15.81 -20.79
CA MET A 353 10.90 -17.09 -21.45
C MET A 353 10.26 -16.88 -22.82
N ALA A 354 10.71 -17.59 -23.86
CA ALA A 354 10.08 -17.55 -25.17
C ALA A 354 8.89 -18.52 -25.27
N LEU A 355 7.73 -18.01 -25.65
CA LEU A 355 6.50 -18.77 -25.86
C LEU A 355 6.53 -19.40 -27.26
N CYS A 356 6.37 -20.72 -27.31
CA CYS A 356 6.52 -21.57 -28.49
C CYS A 356 5.18 -22.24 -28.82
N GLU A 357 4.90 -22.54 -30.10
CA GLU A 357 3.64 -23.21 -30.48
C GLU A 357 3.56 -24.66 -29.98
N THR A 358 4.71 -25.32 -29.81
CA THR A 358 4.82 -26.70 -29.32
C THR A 358 5.57 -26.78 -27.97
N PRO A 359 5.15 -27.65 -27.02
CA PRO A 359 5.93 -27.97 -25.82
C PRO A 359 7.11 -28.92 -26.10
N TYR A 360 7.15 -29.55 -27.28
CA TYR A 360 8.13 -30.58 -27.60
C TYR A 360 9.47 -29.95 -28.03
N ASN A 361 10.49 -30.05 -27.17
CA ASN A 361 11.83 -29.49 -27.41
C ASN A 361 12.56 -30.06 -28.64
N ASN A 362 12.09 -31.19 -29.19
CA ASN A 362 12.67 -31.86 -30.36
C ASN A 362 12.00 -31.48 -31.69
N GLU A 363 10.81 -30.88 -31.62
CA GLU A 363 10.11 -30.29 -32.76
C GLU A 363 10.61 -28.87 -33.05
N VAL A 364 10.32 -28.37 -34.25
CA VAL A 364 10.55 -26.97 -34.60
C VAL A 364 9.61 -26.11 -33.74
N GLN A 365 10.19 -25.23 -32.91
CA GLN A 365 9.46 -24.62 -31.78
C GLN A 365 8.51 -23.48 -32.17
N GLU A 366 8.84 -22.76 -33.25
CA GLU A 366 8.07 -21.62 -33.80
C GLU A 366 7.68 -20.60 -32.70
N PRO A 367 8.67 -19.86 -32.13
CA PRO A 367 8.45 -18.93 -31.03
C PRO A 367 7.66 -17.69 -31.47
N TYR A 368 6.52 -17.44 -30.83
CA TYR A 368 5.59 -16.36 -31.20
C TYR A 368 5.63 -15.14 -30.26
N ALA A 369 6.16 -15.30 -29.05
CA ALA A 369 6.29 -14.20 -28.09
C ALA A 369 7.42 -14.43 -27.07
N VAL A 370 7.80 -13.39 -26.32
CA VAL A 370 8.66 -13.49 -25.13
C VAL A 370 7.98 -12.85 -23.93
N VAL A 371 7.83 -13.59 -22.83
CA VAL A 371 7.43 -13.01 -21.53
C VAL A 371 8.69 -12.56 -20.81
N VAL A 372 8.72 -11.33 -20.31
CA VAL A 372 9.85 -10.78 -19.55
C VAL A 372 9.35 -10.26 -18.22
N LEU A 373 9.84 -10.88 -17.14
CA LEU A 373 9.58 -10.52 -15.76
C LEU A 373 10.66 -9.53 -15.31
N LEU A 374 10.25 -8.29 -15.03
CA LEU A 374 11.13 -7.26 -14.49
C LEU A 374 10.96 -7.13 -12.97
N GLU A 375 11.81 -6.37 -12.28
CA GLU A 375 11.69 -6.13 -10.83
C GLU A 375 10.37 -5.48 -10.41
N LYS A 376 9.70 -4.74 -11.31
CA LYS A 376 8.50 -3.94 -11.04
C LYS A 376 7.40 -4.02 -12.11
N ASP A 377 7.58 -4.81 -13.17
CA ASP A 377 6.61 -4.92 -14.27
C ASP A 377 6.67 -6.29 -14.99
N LEU A 378 5.62 -6.63 -15.73
CA LEU A 378 5.52 -7.81 -16.60
C LEU A 378 5.18 -7.37 -18.02
N ILE A 379 6.16 -7.47 -18.92
CA ILE A 379 5.96 -7.18 -20.34
C ILE A 379 5.92 -8.48 -21.15
N VAL A 380 5.22 -8.45 -22.28
CA VAL A 380 5.22 -9.55 -23.26
C VAL A 380 5.46 -8.94 -24.64
N VAL A 381 6.45 -9.47 -25.36
CA VAL A 381 6.90 -8.99 -26.67
C VAL A 381 6.41 -9.93 -27.76
N ASP A 382 5.84 -9.41 -28.84
CA ASP A 382 5.40 -10.17 -30.01
C ASP A 382 6.58 -10.44 -30.96
N LEU A 383 6.96 -11.70 -31.15
CA LEU A 383 8.05 -12.10 -32.04
C LEU A 383 7.61 -12.20 -33.52
N THR A 384 6.30 -12.17 -33.78
CA THR A 384 5.76 -12.38 -35.13
C THR A 384 5.71 -11.11 -35.99
N GLN A 385 6.12 -9.97 -35.44
CA GLN A 385 6.22 -8.69 -36.12
C GLN A 385 7.66 -8.15 -36.00
N SER A 386 8.23 -7.67 -37.11
CA SER A 386 9.67 -7.32 -37.22
C SER A 386 10.13 -6.13 -36.37
N ASN A 387 9.19 -5.34 -35.84
CA ASN A 387 9.44 -4.24 -34.90
C ASN A 387 9.30 -4.66 -33.42
N PHE A 388 9.02 -5.94 -33.14
CA PHE A 388 8.86 -6.53 -31.80
C PHE A 388 7.97 -5.70 -30.84
N PRO A 389 6.70 -5.40 -31.20
CA PRO A 389 5.80 -4.61 -30.38
C PRO A 389 5.39 -5.37 -29.11
N VAL A 390 5.10 -4.62 -28.04
CA VAL A 390 4.63 -5.17 -26.76
C VAL A 390 3.13 -5.47 -26.85
N PHE A 391 2.64 -6.53 -26.22
CA PHE A 391 1.19 -6.77 -26.05
C PHE A 391 0.61 -5.86 -24.96
N GLU A 392 -0.64 -5.41 -25.11
CA GLU A 392 -1.33 -4.64 -24.06
C GLU A 392 -1.60 -5.58 -22.88
N ASN A 393 -0.94 -5.34 -21.74
CA ASN A 393 -1.09 -6.18 -20.55
C ASN A 393 -2.48 -5.95 -19.92
N PRO A 394 -3.37 -6.97 -19.90
CA PRO A 394 -4.74 -6.82 -19.43
C PRO A 394 -4.85 -6.88 -17.90
N TYR A 395 -3.74 -7.11 -17.19
CA TYR A 395 -3.69 -7.08 -15.73
C TYR A 395 -3.32 -5.70 -15.20
N PRO A 396 -3.97 -5.22 -14.11
CA PRO A 396 -3.63 -3.98 -13.43
C PRO A 396 -2.34 -4.14 -12.60
N MET A 397 -1.20 -4.36 -13.27
CA MET A 397 0.10 -4.49 -12.61
C MET A 397 0.61 -3.12 -12.15
N ASP A 398 0.59 -2.10 -13.02
CA ASP A 398 0.77 -0.70 -12.67
C ASP A 398 -0.50 -0.13 -11.99
N ILE A 399 -0.60 -0.34 -10.68
CA ILE A 399 -1.46 0.50 -9.84
C ILE A 399 -0.88 1.92 -9.77
N HIS A 400 0.45 2.09 -9.67
CA HIS A 400 1.05 3.39 -9.38
C HIS A 400 2.34 3.73 -10.15
N GLU A 401 2.27 4.74 -11.01
CA GLU A 401 3.44 5.41 -11.64
C GLU A 401 4.23 6.27 -10.62
N SER A 402 3.55 6.68 -9.54
CA SER A 402 4.01 7.57 -8.46
C SER A 402 3.32 7.13 -7.16
N PRO A 403 3.97 7.21 -5.97
CA PRO A 403 3.43 6.68 -4.71
C PRO A 403 1.98 7.09 -4.43
N VAL A 404 1.16 6.16 -3.92
CA VAL A 404 -0.25 6.43 -3.58
C VAL A 404 -0.33 7.07 -2.21
N THR A 405 -0.60 8.37 -2.20
CA THR A 405 -0.71 9.19 -0.99
C THR A 405 -2.06 9.00 -0.30
N CYS A 406 -3.16 8.89 -1.06
CA CYS A 406 -4.49 8.67 -0.51
C CYS A 406 -5.35 7.66 -1.29
N THR A 407 -6.34 7.09 -0.61
CA THR A 407 -7.28 6.10 -1.17
C THR A 407 -8.71 6.35 -0.67
N ALA A 408 -9.69 6.17 -1.54
CA ALA A 408 -11.11 6.14 -1.18
C ALA A 408 -11.83 5.02 -1.93
N TYR A 409 -12.93 4.51 -1.36
CA TYR A 409 -13.76 3.45 -1.93
C TYR A 409 -15.23 3.81 -1.74
N PHE A 410 -16.03 3.52 -2.78
CA PHE A 410 -17.43 3.88 -2.87
C PHE A 410 -18.21 2.67 -3.40
N ALA A 411 -19.04 2.08 -2.52
CA ALA A 411 -20.00 1.05 -2.89
C ALA A 411 -21.29 1.66 -3.45
N GLU A 412 -22.12 0.84 -4.08
CA GLU A 412 -23.50 1.19 -4.49
C GLU A 412 -23.57 2.46 -5.36
N CYS A 413 -22.56 2.66 -6.21
CA CYS A 413 -22.49 3.83 -7.09
C CYS A 413 -23.56 3.79 -8.20
N PRO A 414 -23.94 4.94 -8.81
CA PRO A 414 -24.92 4.98 -9.89
C PRO A 414 -24.54 4.09 -11.09
N PRO A 415 -25.46 3.28 -11.66
CA PRO A 415 -25.12 2.24 -12.64
C PRO A 415 -24.52 2.75 -13.96
N ASP A 416 -24.67 4.03 -14.31
CA ASP A 416 -24.04 4.62 -15.50
C ASP A 416 -22.61 5.14 -15.25
N ILE A 417 -22.14 5.20 -13.99
CA ILE A 417 -20.85 5.84 -13.66
C ILE A 417 -19.62 5.06 -14.17
N ILE A 418 -19.71 3.73 -14.24
CA ILE A 418 -18.62 2.89 -14.76
C ILE A 418 -18.57 2.98 -16.30
N PRO A 419 -19.68 2.74 -17.05
CA PRO A 419 -19.71 2.94 -18.50
C PRO A 419 -19.27 4.34 -18.97
N ILE A 420 -19.68 5.40 -18.26
CA ILE A 420 -19.35 6.78 -18.65
C ILE A 420 -17.89 7.14 -18.39
N LEU A 421 -17.31 6.71 -17.26
CA LEU A 421 -15.88 6.93 -16.97
C LEU A 421 -15.02 6.13 -17.94
N TYR A 422 -15.37 4.87 -18.20
CA TYR A 422 -14.71 4.02 -19.19
C TYR A 422 -14.73 4.66 -20.59
N SER A 423 -15.89 5.12 -21.06
CA SER A 423 -16.06 5.75 -22.38
C SER A 423 -15.20 7.02 -22.57
N ILE A 424 -14.95 7.77 -21.49
CA ILE A 424 -14.08 8.95 -21.53
C ILE A 424 -12.59 8.54 -21.44
N GLY A 425 -12.22 7.65 -20.52
CA GLY A 425 -10.83 7.22 -20.32
C GLY A 425 -10.26 6.36 -21.45
N ALA A 426 -11.09 5.52 -22.08
CA ALA A 426 -10.69 4.65 -23.19
C ALA A 426 -10.20 5.39 -24.45
N LYS A 427 -10.45 6.72 -24.54
CA LYS A 427 -9.89 7.58 -25.59
C LYS A 427 -8.37 7.76 -25.52
N HIS A 428 -7.73 7.24 -24.47
CA HIS A 428 -6.27 7.22 -24.31
C HIS A 428 -5.61 5.86 -24.65
N LYS A 429 -6.20 5.03 -25.52
CA LYS A 429 -5.50 3.85 -26.07
C LYS A 429 -4.17 4.26 -26.70
N LYS A 430 -3.08 3.71 -26.17
CA LYS A 430 -1.70 3.98 -26.60
C LYS A 430 -1.46 3.35 -27.97
N THR A 431 -0.88 4.09 -28.90
CA THR A 431 -0.38 3.54 -30.17
C THR A 431 0.91 2.75 -29.95
N GLY A 432 1.16 1.72 -30.78
CA GLY A 432 2.40 0.94 -30.77
C GLY A 432 2.34 -0.45 -30.11
N TYR A 433 1.20 -0.85 -29.54
CA TYR A 433 0.99 -2.21 -29.03
C TYR A 433 0.64 -3.21 -30.15
N SER A 434 0.96 -4.49 -29.94
CA SER A 434 0.55 -5.56 -30.86
C SER A 434 -0.98 -5.63 -31.00
N GLN A 435 -1.44 -6.02 -32.19
CA GLN A 435 -2.86 -6.23 -32.51
C GLN A 435 -3.30 -7.69 -32.29
N LYS A 436 -2.42 -8.56 -31.80
CA LYS A 436 -2.73 -9.96 -31.46
C LYS A 436 -3.31 -10.07 -30.04
N GLU A 437 -4.10 -11.12 -29.82
CA GLU A 437 -4.64 -11.45 -28.50
C GLU A 437 -3.54 -11.74 -27.48
N TRP A 438 -3.78 -11.39 -26.22
CA TRP A 438 -2.85 -11.63 -25.12
C TRP A 438 -2.61 -13.14 -24.93
N PRO A 439 -1.34 -13.63 -24.97
CA PRO A 439 -1.06 -15.05 -25.16
C PRO A 439 -1.30 -15.92 -23.91
N ILE A 440 -1.32 -15.33 -22.72
CA ILE A 440 -1.65 -16.04 -21.47
C ILE A 440 -3.18 -16.04 -21.35
N ALA A 441 -3.81 -17.07 -21.89
CA ALA A 441 -5.27 -17.17 -22.04
C ALA A 441 -5.91 -18.32 -21.23
N GLY A 442 -5.15 -18.88 -20.29
CA GLY A 442 -5.50 -20.11 -19.57
C GLY A 442 -6.62 -19.98 -18.54
N GLY A 443 -7.20 -21.13 -18.19
CA GLY A 443 -8.24 -21.27 -17.17
C GLY A 443 -9.57 -20.57 -17.51
N THR A 444 -10.49 -20.58 -16.55
CA THR A 444 -11.80 -19.89 -16.61
C THR A 444 -12.20 -19.41 -15.22
N TRP A 445 -12.95 -18.30 -15.16
CA TRP A 445 -13.60 -17.81 -13.94
C TRP A 445 -15.08 -17.53 -14.21
N THR A 446 -15.95 -17.79 -13.23
CA THR A 446 -17.39 -17.52 -13.29
C THR A 446 -17.75 -16.34 -12.39
N LEU A 447 -18.26 -15.25 -12.97
CA LEU A 447 -18.74 -14.09 -12.21
C LEU A 447 -19.94 -14.48 -11.32
N GLY A 448 -20.04 -13.89 -10.12
CA GLY A 448 -21.23 -14.02 -9.28
C GLY A 448 -22.42 -13.26 -9.90
N SER A 449 -23.66 -13.72 -9.67
CA SER A 449 -24.84 -13.21 -10.38
C SER A 449 -25.27 -11.78 -10.01
N HIS A 450 -24.71 -11.20 -8.94
CA HIS A 450 -24.97 -9.83 -8.52
C HIS A 450 -23.69 -9.18 -8.00
N THR A 451 -23.23 -8.13 -8.68
CA THR A 451 -22.37 -7.10 -8.10
C THR A 451 -22.96 -5.74 -8.40
N TYR A 452 -22.93 -4.85 -7.42
CA TYR A 452 -23.29 -3.44 -7.57
C TYR A 452 -22.05 -2.65 -8.02
N PRO A 453 -22.20 -1.45 -8.62
CA PRO A 453 -21.07 -0.64 -9.01
C PRO A 453 -20.22 -0.22 -7.81
N GLU A 454 -18.95 -0.61 -7.81
CA GLU A 454 -17.96 -0.31 -6.77
C GLU A 454 -16.78 0.42 -7.41
N ILE A 455 -16.40 1.57 -6.86
CA ILE A 455 -15.28 2.37 -7.36
C ILE A 455 -14.24 2.60 -6.28
N ILE A 456 -12.97 2.39 -6.64
CA ILE A 456 -11.80 2.82 -5.86
C ILE A 456 -11.20 4.06 -6.53
N ILE A 457 -10.78 5.03 -5.74
CA ILE A 457 -10.03 6.21 -6.19
C ILE A 457 -8.67 6.20 -5.49
N THR A 458 -7.58 6.27 -6.26
CA THR A 458 -6.21 6.44 -5.75
C THR A 458 -5.68 7.81 -6.12
N GLY A 459 -5.22 8.59 -5.14
CA GLY A 459 -4.49 9.84 -5.33
C GLY A 459 -2.99 9.63 -5.13
N HIS A 460 -2.19 10.29 -5.95
CA HIS A 460 -0.75 10.04 -6.07
C HIS A 460 0.10 11.28 -5.76
N ALA A 461 1.39 11.09 -5.47
CA ALA A 461 2.34 12.19 -5.20
C ALA A 461 2.53 13.12 -6.43
N ASP A 462 2.53 12.59 -7.66
CA ASP A 462 2.62 13.39 -8.89
C ASP A 462 1.38 14.27 -9.20
N GLY A 463 0.41 14.30 -8.29
CA GLY A 463 -0.88 14.96 -8.48
C GLY A 463 -1.81 14.24 -9.46
N SER A 464 -1.53 13.00 -9.86
CA SER A 464 -2.50 12.20 -10.60
C SER A 464 -3.52 11.54 -9.67
N ILE A 465 -4.69 11.26 -10.23
CA ILE A 465 -5.76 10.50 -9.57
C ILE A 465 -6.28 9.46 -10.56
N LYS A 466 -6.25 8.18 -10.18
CA LYS A 466 -6.81 7.07 -10.98
C LYS A 466 -8.14 6.61 -10.35
N PHE A 467 -9.19 6.52 -11.16
CA PHE A 467 -10.47 5.89 -10.82
C PHE A 467 -10.45 4.45 -11.33
N TRP A 468 -10.91 3.52 -10.50
CA TRP A 468 -10.87 2.08 -10.76
C TRP A 468 -12.24 1.44 -10.55
N ASP A 469 -12.64 0.56 -11.46
CA ASP A 469 -13.73 -0.40 -11.23
C ASP A 469 -13.26 -1.49 -10.27
N ALA A 470 -14.00 -1.68 -9.18
CA ALA A 470 -13.79 -2.71 -8.17
C ALA A 470 -14.99 -3.69 -8.05
N SER A 471 -15.99 -3.56 -8.95
CA SER A 471 -17.25 -4.34 -8.97
C SER A 471 -17.05 -5.82 -9.34
N ALA A 472 -15.81 -6.26 -9.51
CA ALA A 472 -15.42 -7.59 -9.96
C ALA A 472 -13.99 -7.94 -9.49
N ILE A 473 -13.59 -9.20 -9.71
CA ILE A 473 -12.26 -9.71 -9.36
C ILE A 473 -11.14 -9.15 -10.25
N THR A 474 -11.49 -8.41 -11.30
CA THR A 474 -10.57 -7.62 -12.13
C THR A 474 -10.69 -6.13 -11.79
N LEU A 475 -9.70 -5.57 -11.11
CA LEU A 475 -9.59 -4.12 -10.91
C LEU A 475 -9.23 -3.46 -12.26
N GLN A 476 -10.03 -2.53 -12.77
CA GLN A 476 -9.81 -1.90 -14.08
C GLN A 476 -9.72 -0.38 -13.96
N MET A 477 -8.67 0.24 -14.50
CA MET A 477 -8.57 1.70 -14.56
C MET A 477 -9.63 2.26 -15.53
N LEU A 478 -10.52 3.10 -15.02
CA LEU A 478 -11.60 3.73 -15.78
C LEU A 478 -11.19 5.11 -16.31
N TYR A 479 -10.57 5.94 -15.47
CA TYR A 479 -10.28 7.34 -15.77
C TYR A 479 -9.06 7.85 -14.99
N LYS A 480 -8.29 8.76 -15.58
CA LYS A 480 -7.10 9.38 -14.95
C LYS A 480 -7.15 10.90 -15.04
N LEU A 481 -7.19 11.56 -13.87
CA LEU A 481 -7.13 13.01 -13.70
C LEU A 481 -5.70 13.44 -13.31
N LYS A 482 -5.37 14.73 -13.48
CA LYS A 482 -4.17 15.37 -12.92
C LYS A 482 -4.49 16.76 -12.38
N THR A 483 -4.18 17.02 -11.10
CA THR A 483 -4.42 18.29 -10.39
C THR A 483 -3.63 19.46 -10.98
N SER A 484 -2.39 19.20 -11.39
CA SER A 484 -1.49 20.15 -12.08
C SER A 484 -2.06 20.75 -13.39
N LYS A 485 -3.20 20.29 -13.89
CA LYS A 485 -3.95 20.97 -14.96
C LYS A 485 -4.59 22.30 -14.51
N ALA A 486 -4.85 22.50 -13.21
CA ALA A 486 -5.48 23.72 -12.68
C ALA A 486 -4.51 24.90 -12.49
N PHE A 487 -3.20 24.62 -12.40
CA PHE A 487 -2.18 25.60 -12.03
C PHE A 487 -1.29 26.01 -13.21
N GLU A 488 -0.71 27.21 -13.14
CA GLU A 488 0.34 27.62 -14.07
C GLU A 488 1.57 26.72 -13.92
N LYS A 489 2.27 26.44 -15.04
CA LYS A 489 3.56 25.76 -14.97
C LYS A 489 4.60 26.73 -14.40
N PRO A 490 5.41 26.34 -13.40
CA PRO A 490 6.48 27.21 -12.89
C PRO A 490 7.46 27.56 -14.01
N LYS A 491 7.83 28.84 -14.12
CA LYS A 491 8.82 29.30 -15.10
C LYS A 491 10.22 28.86 -14.65
N GLN A 492 11.01 28.32 -15.56
CA GLN A 492 12.44 28.11 -15.29
C GLN A 492 13.14 29.49 -15.23
N GLY A 493 13.46 29.97 -14.02
CA GLY A 493 14.28 31.17 -13.81
C GLY A 493 13.92 32.03 -12.60
N GLU A 494 12.69 31.99 -12.10
CA GLU A 494 12.24 32.78 -10.93
C GLU A 494 12.62 32.06 -9.63
N GLY A 495 13.78 32.41 -9.06
CA GLY A 495 14.44 31.65 -7.97
C GLY A 495 14.01 31.98 -6.53
N ARG A 496 14.50 31.17 -5.58
CA ARG A 496 14.45 31.34 -4.11
C ARG A 496 13.09 31.38 -3.40
N ALA A 497 11.97 31.46 -4.12
CA ALA A 497 10.65 31.15 -3.55
C ALA A 497 10.40 29.62 -3.51
N ALA A 498 10.87 28.90 -4.54
CA ALA A 498 10.63 27.47 -4.72
C ALA A 498 11.51 26.53 -3.85
N GLU A 499 12.45 27.06 -3.06
CA GLU A 499 13.37 26.26 -2.21
C GLU A 499 12.73 25.82 -0.87
N LEU A 500 11.48 26.22 -0.61
CA LEU A 500 10.69 25.86 0.58
C LEU A 500 9.42 25.05 0.27
N VAL A 501 9.21 24.70 -1.00
CA VAL A 501 8.07 23.90 -1.44
C VAL A 501 8.49 22.43 -1.51
N GLU A 502 7.62 21.51 -1.08
CA GLU A 502 7.90 20.08 -1.05
C GLU A 502 8.24 19.49 -2.43
N GLU A 503 8.90 18.33 -2.44
CA GLU A 503 9.45 17.67 -3.64
C GLU A 503 8.35 17.30 -4.68
N ASP A 504 7.09 17.17 -4.23
CA ASP A 504 5.89 16.94 -5.05
C ASP A 504 4.73 17.91 -4.66
N PRO A 505 4.71 19.18 -5.12
CA PRO A 505 3.75 20.20 -4.67
C PRO A 505 2.28 19.90 -5.00
N PHE A 506 2.03 18.98 -5.92
CA PHE A 506 0.70 18.60 -6.37
C PHE A 506 0.16 17.33 -5.70
N ALA A 507 0.92 16.72 -4.77
CA ALA A 507 0.58 15.47 -4.11
C ALA A 507 -0.81 15.49 -3.46
N VAL A 508 -1.58 14.44 -3.73
CA VAL A 508 -3.00 14.39 -3.30
C VAL A 508 -3.09 13.91 -1.86
N GLN A 509 -3.40 14.81 -0.93
CA GLN A 509 -3.47 14.52 0.49
C GLN A 509 -4.74 13.72 0.85
N MET A 510 -5.90 14.14 0.32
CA MET A 510 -7.18 13.44 0.50
C MET A 510 -8.17 13.82 -0.60
N VAL A 511 -9.26 13.06 -0.73
CA VAL A 511 -10.35 13.32 -1.68
C VAL A 511 -11.71 13.13 -1.03
N SER A 512 -12.71 13.90 -1.47
CA SER A 512 -14.12 13.68 -1.16
C SER A 512 -14.94 13.65 -2.46
N TRP A 513 -15.92 12.76 -2.55
CA TRP A 513 -16.70 12.53 -3.75
C TRP A 513 -18.16 12.23 -3.42
N CYS A 514 -19.08 12.86 -4.16
CA CYS A 514 -20.49 12.46 -4.18
C CYS A 514 -20.77 11.74 -5.51
N PRO A 515 -20.88 10.40 -5.55
CA PRO A 515 -21.17 9.66 -6.77
C PRO A 515 -22.45 10.10 -7.48
N GLN A 516 -23.47 10.50 -6.70
CA GLN A 516 -24.80 10.84 -7.17
C GLN A 516 -24.85 12.21 -7.87
N SER A 517 -24.09 13.21 -7.40
CA SER A 517 -23.98 14.54 -8.03
C SER A 517 -22.76 14.69 -8.95
N ARG A 518 -21.78 13.78 -8.83
CA ARG A 518 -20.47 13.82 -9.49
C ARG A 518 -19.71 15.13 -9.25
N ILE A 519 -19.88 15.70 -8.06
CA ILE A 519 -18.98 16.72 -7.50
C ILE A 519 -17.82 15.99 -6.82
N PHE A 520 -16.59 16.37 -7.18
CA PHE A 520 -15.36 15.75 -6.71
C PHE A 520 -14.40 16.81 -6.18
N CYS A 521 -14.01 16.69 -4.92
CA CYS A 521 -13.11 17.62 -4.24
C CYS A 521 -11.79 16.94 -3.91
N VAL A 522 -10.69 17.64 -4.20
CA VAL A 522 -9.33 17.13 -4.07
C VAL A 522 -8.51 18.07 -3.21
N VAL A 523 -7.95 17.57 -2.10
CA VAL A 523 -6.98 18.31 -1.28
C VAL A 523 -5.58 17.99 -1.75
N GLY A 524 -4.78 19.01 -2.05
CA GLY A 524 -3.36 18.88 -2.35
C GLY A 524 -2.48 19.35 -1.19
N ILE A 525 -1.31 18.71 -1.04
CA ILE A 525 -0.41 18.89 0.11
C ILE A 525 0.04 20.34 0.32
N SER A 526 0.15 21.12 -0.76
CA SER A 526 0.33 22.58 -0.77
C SER A 526 -0.95 23.34 -0.34
N ALA A 527 -1.60 22.90 0.75
CA ALA A 527 -2.74 23.50 1.44
C ALA A 527 -3.84 24.10 0.54
N HIS A 528 -4.27 23.36 -0.48
CA HIS A 528 -5.30 23.79 -1.43
C HIS A 528 -6.36 22.72 -1.67
N ILE A 529 -7.52 23.16 -2.12
CA ILE A 529 -8.66 22.30 -2.48
C ILE A 529 -9.06 22.63 -3.92
N ILE A 530 -9.26 21.62 -4.77
CA ILE A 530 -9.81 21.77 -6.12
C ILE A 530 -11.18 21.11 -6.16
N LEU A 531 -12.22 21.87 -6.49
CA LEU A 531 -13.56 21.36 -6.77
C LEU A 531 -13.73 21.15 -8.28
N TYR A 532 -14.11 19.93 -8.64
CA TYR A 532 -14.40 19.49 -9.99
C TYR A 532 -15.89 19.15 -10.13
N ARG A 533 -16.48 19.57 -11.26
CA ARG A 533 -17.80 19.10 -11.73
C ARG A 533 -17.62 18.19 -12.94
N PHE A 534 -18.44 17.15 -13.07
CA PHE A 534 -18.36 16.19 -14.17
C PHE A 534 -19.19 16.59 -15.41
N SER A 535 -18.60 16.46 -16.60
CA SER A 535 -19.19 16.79 -17.92
C SER A 535 -18.91 15.69 -18.96
N LYS A 536 -19.88 15.37 -19.82
CA LYS A 536 -19.69 14.54 -21.05
C LYS A 536 -19.09 15.32 -22.22
N TYR A 537 -19.11 16.64 -22.16
CA TYR A 537 -18.77 17.54 -23.26
C TYR A 537 -17.45 18.31 -22.99
N ASP A 538 -16.76 18.69 -24.08
CA ASP A 538 -15.75 19.75 -24.03
C ASP A 538 -16.40 21.03 -23.46
N ALA A 539 -15.69 21.74 -22.60
CA ALA A 539 -16.14 23.03 -22.06
C ALA A 539 -15.00 24.03 -22.00
N ASN A 540 -15.32 25.32 -22.12
CA ASN A 540 -14.40 26.41 -21.82
C ASN A 540 -14.66 26.87 -20.39
N THR A 541 -13.88 26.41 -19.41
CA THR A 541 -14.08 26.80 -18.01
C THR A 541 -13.11 27.90 -17.59
N GLN A 542 -13.56 28.79 -16.70
CA GLN A 542 -12.67 29.59 -15.87
C GLN A 542 -12.52 28.85 -14.53
N ILE A 543 -11.31 28.87 -13.96
CA ILE A 543 -11.08 28.36 -12.61
C ILE A 543 -11.09 29.58 -11.68
N VAL A 544 -12.12 29.69 -10.86
CA VAL A 544 -12.16 30.74 -9.82
C VAL A 544 -11.18 30.35 -8.70
N SER A 545 -10.44 31.32 -8.16
CA SER A 545 -9.61 31.11 -6.97
C SER A 545 -10.23 31.84 -5.78
N LEU A 546 -10.29 31.17 -4.62
CA LEU A 546 -10.64 31.78 -3.33
C LEU A 546 -9.49 31.62 -2.35
N GLU A 547 -9.04 32.74 -1.81
CA GLU A 547 -7.93 32.80 -0.86
C GLU A 547 -8.46 32.88 0.57
N VAL A 548 -7.98 32.00 1.45
CA VAL A 548 -8.49 31.84 2.83
C VAL A 548 -7.38 32.06 3.84
N ARG A 549 -7.68 32.82 4.90
CA ARG A 549 -6.78 33.11 6.02
C ARG A 549 -7.34 32.53 7.32
N LEU A 550 -6.87 31.34 7.70
CA LEU A 550 -7.12 30.79 9.04
C LEU A 550 -6.15 31.45 10.04
N GLN A 551 -6.46 32.71 10.37
CA GLN A 551 -5.77 33.53 11.38
C GLN A 551 -6.29 33.23 12.80
N CYS A 552 -5.51 33.68 13.78
CA CYS A 552 -5.85 33.70 15.19
C CYS A 552 -5.52 35.10 15.70
N GLU A 553 -6.52 35.99 15.78
CA GLU A 553 -6.30 37.34 16.31
C GLU A 553 -6.23 37.28 17.84
N SER A 554 -5.01 37.38 18.40
CA SER A 554 -4.85 37.72 19.81
C SER A 554 -5.06 39.22 19.96
N GLU A 555 -6.22 39.64 20.49
CA GLU A 555 -6.50 41.06 20.75
C GLU A 555 -5.40 41.71 21.59
N ASP A 556 -4.75 42.74 21.05
CA ASP A 556 -3.85 43.61 21.80
C ASP A 556 -4.69 44.50 22.73
N VAL A 557 -5.01 43.97 23.91
CA VAL A 557 -5.81 44.65 24.94
C VAL A 557 -5.13 45.97 25.33
N ILE A 558 -5.73 47.08 24.87
CA ILE A 558 -5.30 48.45 25.19
C ILE A 558 -5.46 48.65 26.71
N SER A 559 -4.34 48.67 27.43
CA SER A 559 -4.31 48.88 28.87
C SER A 559 -4.76 50.31 29.22
N PRO A 560 -5.84 50.52 30.01
CA PRO A 560 -6.23 51.85 30.44
C PRO A 560 -5.23 52.41 31.45
N SER A 561 -4.89 53.69 31.30
CA SER A 561 -4.02 54.43 32.23
C SER A 561 -4.80 55.58 32.86
N GLU A 562 -5.23 55.40 34.11
CA GLU A 562 -5.79 56.49 34.92
C GLU A 562 -4.67 57.30 35.58
N ASN A 563 -4.72 58.63 35.42
CA ASN A 563 -4.69 59.57 36.56
C ASN A 563 -4.94 61.02 36.12
N GLU A 564 -6.19 61.46 36.36
CA GLU A 564 -6.59 62.76 36.91
C GLU A 564 -6.35 64.14 36.21
N ASN A 565 -7.40 64.96 36.33
CA ASN A 565 -7.42 66.42 36.52
C ASN A 565 -7.00 67.38 35.38
N ASN A 566 -7.97 67.74 34.53
CA ASN A 566 -8.58 69.09 34.57
C ASN A 566 -9.92 69.18 33.79
N PRO A 567 -10.88 70.02 34.20
CA PRO A 567 -12.17 70.19 33.51
C PRO A 567 -12.27 71.46 32.65
N CYS A 568 -12.81 71.36 31.41
CA CYS A 568 -13.68 72.39 30.81
C CYS A 568 -14.45 71.89 29.57
N PHE A 569 -15.44 72.68 29.14
CA PHE A 569 -16.27 72.59 27.93
C PHE A 569 -15.44 72.91 26.65
N THR A 570 -15.89 72.78 25.38
CA THR A 570 -17.21 72.99 24.74
C THR A 570 -17.48 72.10 23.51
N GLU A 571 -18.64 72.30 22.86
CA GLU A 571 -19.24 71.50 21.77
C GLU A 571 -18.68 71.71 20.35
N SER A 572 -19.22 70.89 19.43
CA SER A 572 -19.56 71.18 18.01
C SER A 572 -18.50 70.96 16.91
N GLY A 573 -18.99 70.57 15.71
CA GLY A 573 -18.21 70.40 14.48
C GLY A 573 -18.68 69.21 13.62
N SER A 574 -19.35 69.47 12.50
CA SER A 574 -19.95 68.45 11.61
C SER A 574 -19.25 68.34 10.23
N HIS A 575 -19.64 67.31 9.48
CA HIS A 575 -19.57 67.13 8.01
C HIS A 575 -18.54 66.18 7.37
N SER A 576 -19.06 65.46 6.39
CA SER A 576 -18.44 64.76 5.26
C SER A 576 -19.12 65.28 3.96
N PRO A 577 -18.85 64.80 2.70
CA PRO A 577 -17.76 63.95 2.19
C PRO A 577 -17.10 64.43 0.84
N GLN A 578 -15.89 63.92 0.51
CA GLN A 578 -15.37 63.70 -0.88
C GLN A 578 -15.24 64.94 -1.84
N PRO A 579 -14.82 64.77 -3.13
CA PRO A 579 -13.59 64.14 -3.66
C PRO A 579 -12.82 65.04 -4.69
N HIS A 580 -11.59 64.66 -5.11
CA HIS A 580 -11.12 64.59 -6.53
C HIS A 580 -9.58 64.34 -6.69
N GLN A 581 -9.11 64.22 -7.94
CA GLN A 581 -7.81 63.66 -8.37
C GLN A 581 -6.77 64.72 -8.80
N GLN A 582 -5.47 64.39 -8.71
CA GLN A 582 -4.43 64.85 -9.66
C GLN A 582 -3.12 64.02 -9.58
N HIS A 583 -2.48 63.80 -10.74
CA HIS A 583 -1.11 63.30 -10.98
C HIS A 583 -0.28 64.45 -11.64
N PRO A 584 1.04 64.35 -11.96
CA PRO A 584 2.07 63.30 -11.73
C PRO A 584 3.29 63.91 -10.96
N PRO A 585 4.59 63.52 -11.09
CA PRO A 585 5.24 62.31 -11.63
C PRO A 585 6.24 61.61 -10.65
N SER A 586 6.86 60.51 -11.10
CA SER A 586 7.96 59.82 -10.38
C SER A 586 9.29 60.58 -10.42
N PRO A 587 10.19 60.36 -9.43
CA PRO A 587 11.40 59.58 -9.73
C PRO A 587 11.96 58.75 -8.56
N GLY A 588 12.91 57.85 -8.86
CA GLY A 588 13.89 57.35 -7.89
C GLY A 588 13.61 55.97 -7.29
N SER A 589 14.52 55.04 -7.51
CA SER A 589 14.43 53.67 -6.99
C SER A 589 14.72 53.56 -5.49
N ARG A 590 13.81 52.92 -4.76
CA ARG A 590 14.12 51.98 -3.68
C ARG A 590 13.03 50.93 -3.60
N THR A 591 13.40 49.66 -3.77
CA THR A 591 12.51 48.54 -3.49
C THR A 591 12.22 48.49 -1.99
N PRO A 592 10.97 48.49 -1.53
CA PRO A 592 10.66 47.83 -0.28
C PRO A 592 10.96 46.34 -0.47
N GLU A 593 11.66 45.72 0.47
CA GLU A 593 11.72 44.25 0.53
C GLU A 593 10.34 43.78 0.97
N GLY A 594 9.52 43.39 -0.02
CA GLY A 594 8.10 43.10 0.21
C GLY A 594 7.90 41.94 1.18
N ASN A 595 7.10 42.17 2.22
CA ASN A 595 6.55 41.13 3.09
C ASN A 595 6.04 39.93 2.26
N LYS A 596 6.37 38.71 2.69
CA LYS A 596 5.88 37.47 2.06
C LYS A 596 4.45 37.09 2.45
N ASP A 597 3.83 37.89 3.32
CA ASP A 597 2.50 37.65 3.84
C ASP A 597 1.47 37.71 2.70
N SER A 598 0.48 36.80 2.72
CA SER A 598 -0.60 36.71 1.72
C SER A 598 -0.30 36.06 0.37
N ILE A 599 0.84 35.40 0.13
CA ILE A 599 1.08 34.69 -1.15
C ILE A 599 0.61 33.23 -1.06
N PRO A 600 -0.18 32.70 -2.02
CA PRO A 600 -0.53 31.27 -2.08
C PRO A 600 0.61 30.40 -2.62
N CYS A 601 0.73 29.16 -2.14
CA CYS A 601 1.82 28.23 -2.51
C CYS A 601 1.88 27.86 -4.01
N LEU A 602 0.77 27.99 -4.74
CA LEU A 602 0.64 27.65 -6.16
C LEU A 602 -0.20 28.71 -6.88
N LYS A 603 0.11 29.00 -8.15
CA LYS A 603 -0.64 29.99 -8.94
C LYS A 603 -1.70 29.32 -9.82
N VAL A 604 -2.97 29.62 -9.58
CA VAL A 604 -4.12 29.13 -10.35
C VAL A 604 -4.18 29.76 -11.74
N LYS A 605 -4.75 29.03 -12.72
CA LYS A 605 -5.01 29.57 -14.07
C LYS A 605 -6.28 30.43 -14.08
N ASP A 606 -6.08 31.74 -14.05
CA ASP A 606 -7.12 32.77 -14.21
C ASP A 606 -7.78 32.78 -15.62
N ARG A 607 -7.08 32.28 -16.64
CA ARG A 607 -7.57 32.29 -18.04
C ARG A 607 -8.59 31.19 -18.31
N MET A 608 -9.52 31.48 -19.22
CA MET A 608 -10.42 30.49 -19.79
C MET A 608 -9.63 29.36 -20.50
N VAL A 609 -9.91 28.11 -20.15
CA VAL A 609 -9.24 26.92 -20.73
C VAL A 609 -10.29 25.98 -21.32
N ARG A 610 -10.05 25.48 -22.54
CA ARG A 610 -10.81 24.35 -23.08
C ARG A 610 -10.40 23.07 -22.33
N VAL A 611 -11.33 22.51 -21.56
CA VAL A 611 -11.17 21.28 -20.80
C VAL A 611 -11.93 20.14 -21.50
N PRO A 612 -11.32 18.96 -21.70
CA PRO A 612 -12.02 17.80 -22.28
C PRO A 612 -13.12 17.25 -21.35
N PRO A 613 -13.96 16.32 -21.85
CA PRO A 613 -14.89 15.55 -21.03
C PRO A 613 -14.23 14.87 -19.81
N GLY A 614 -15.03 14.67 -18.76
CA GLY A 614 -14.62 14.11 -17.47
C GLY A 614 -14.80 15.12 -16.34
N TYR A 615 -13.89 15.10 -15.36
CA TYR A 615 -13.88 16.05 -14.25
C TYR A 615 -13.19 17.36 -14.65
N GLN A 616 -13.96 18.45 -14.62
CA GLN A 616 -13.53 19.79 -15.04
C GLN A 616 -13.43 20.69 -13.81
N ALA A 617 -12.30 21.37 -13.63
CA ALA A 617 -12.06 22.24 -12.47
C ALA A 617 -12.89 23.52 -12.61
N GLU A 618 -13.58 23.89 -11.54
CA GLU A 618 -14.47 25.06 -11.47
C GLU A 618 -14.03 26.08 -10.42
N LEU A 619 -13.57 25.58 -9.26
CA LEU A 619 -13.13 26.38 -8.11
C LEU A 619 -11.86 25.78 -7.50
N VAL A 620 -10.91 26.63 -7.16
CA VAL A 620 -9.78 26.30 -6.29
C VAL A 620 -9.86 27.17 -5.04
N ILE A 621 -9.67 26.56 -3.87
CA ILE A 621 -9.57 27.25 -2.58
C ILE A 621 -8.11 27.10 -2.12
N GLN A 622 -7.48 28.19 -1.70
CA GLN A 622 -6.06 28.22 -1.32
C GLN A 622 -5.91 28.84 0.07
N LEU A 623 -5.22 28.15 0.98
CA LEU A 623 -4.75 28.77 2.22
C LEU A 623 -3.52 29.64 1.93
N LEU A 624 -3.49 30.84 2.51
CA LEU A 624 -2.39 31.79 2.35
C LEU A 624 -1.28 31.61 3.39
N TRP A 625 -0.07 32.10 3.07
CA TRP A 625 0.98 32.34 4.06
C TRP A 625 0.57 33.48 5.01
N VAL A 626 0.85 33.31 6.30
CA VAL A 626 0.49 34.23 7.38
C VAL A 626 1.73 34.43 8.25
N ASP A 627 2.07 35.69 8.56
CA ASP A 627 3.22 36.10 9.39
C ASP A 627 4.56 35.43 8.99
N GLY A 628 4.78 35.28 7.68
CA GLY A 628 5.94 34.59 7.10
C GLY A 628 5.94 33.05 7.19
N GLU A 629 4.96 32.42 7.85
CA GLU A 629 4.84 30.96 7.98
C GLU A 629 3.93 30.36 6.87
N PRO A 630 4.21 29.11 6.41
CA PRO A 630 3.42 28.44 5.39
C PRO A 630 2.06 27.95 5.93
N PRO A 631 1.03 27.89 5.07
CA PRO A 631 -0.30 27.41 5.44
C PRO A 631 -0.27 25.96 5.93
N GLN A 632 -0.93 25.71 7.08
CA GLN A 632 -0.98 24.40 7.69
C GLN A 632 -1.88 23.43 6.90
N GLN A 633 -1.42 22.18 6.73
CA GLN A 633 -2.11 21.13 5.98
C GLN A 633 -3.56 20.94 6.47
N ILE A 634 -4.47 20.72 5.52
CA ILE A 634 -5.90 20.53 5.78
C ILE A 634 -6.09 19.14 6.41
N THR A 635 -6.62 19.06 7.63
CA THR A 635 -6.79 17.80 8.37
C THR A 635 -8.17 17.17 8.17
N SER A 636 -9.15 17.93 7.68
CA SER A 636 -10.49 17.41 7.34
C SER A 636 -11.16 18.22 6.23
N LEU A 637 -12.03 17.56 5.47
CA LEU A 637 -12.85 18.09 4.38
C LEU A 637 -14.17 17.34 4.33
N ASP A 638 -15.29 18.07 4.14
CA ASP A 638 -16.54 17.50 3.65
C ASP A 638 -17.22 18.41 2.61
N VAL A 639 -18.07 17.83 1.76
CA VAL A 639 -18.80 18.55 0.71
C VAL A 639 -20.21 18.00 0.54
N ASN A 640 -21.22 18.87 0.64
CA ASN A 640 -22.61 18.49 0.39
C ASN A 640 -23.11 19.04 -0.96
N SER A 641 -23.70 18.15 -1.77
CA SER A 641 -24.15 18.48 -3.12
C SER A 641 -25.55 19.08 -3.19
N ALA A 642 -26.42 18.84 -2.21
CA ALA A 642 -27.71 19.53 -2.12
C ALA A 642 -27.53 20.97 -1.63
N TYR A 643 -26.75 21.15 -0.56
CA TYR A 643 -26.55 22.44 0.12
C TYR A 643 -25.76 23.46 -0.71
N GLY A 644 -24.89 23.01 -1.62
CA GLY A 644 -23.95 23.89 -2.33
C GLY A 644 -22.72 24.27 -1.49
N LEU A 645 -22.44 23.52 -0.42
CA LEU A 645 -21.47 23.88 0.62
C LEU A 645 -20.29 22.89 0.70
N LEU A 646 -19.12 23.44 1.00
CA LEU A 646 -17.89 22.73 1.31
C LEU A 646 -17.35 23.25 2.65
N ALA A 647 -16.91 22.36 3.54
CA ALA A 647 -16.28 22.71 4.80
C ALA A 647 -14.92 22.04 4.93
N PHE A 648 -13.93 22.75 5.46
CA PHE A 648 -12.58 22.22 5.67
C PHE A 648 -11.91 22.84 6.90
N GLY A 649 -11.00 22.11 7.53
CA GLY A 649 -10.30 22.60 8.71
C GLY A 649 -8.89 22.05 8.88
N ASN A 650 -8.10 22.70 9.72
CA ASN A 650 -6.75 22.31 10.11
C ASN A 650 -6.52 22.54 11.61
N CYS A 651 -5.27 22.77 12.04
CA CYS A 651 -4.91 23.12 13.42
C CYS A 651 -5.05 24.62 13.75
N ASN A 652 -5.21 25.49 12.75
CA ASN A 652 -5.45 26.91 12.96
C ASN A 652 -6.96 27.23 13.04
N GLY A 653 -7.82 26.54 12.28
CA GLY A 653 -9.25 26.83 12.30
C GLY A 653 -10.13 25.98 11.39
N LEU A 654 -11.37 26.46 11.23
CA LEU A 654 -12.43 25.92 10.39
C LEU A 654 -12.89 26.97 9.37
N ALA A 655 -13.10 26.56 8.13
CA ALA A 655 -13.73 27.37 7.09
C ALA A 655 -14.91 26.65 6.44
N VAL A 656 -15.94 27.42 6.07
CA VAL A 656 -17.11 26.98 5.31
C VAL A 656 -17.28 27.88 4.09
N VAL A 657 -17.42 27.28 2.92
CA VAL A 657 -17.43 27.94 1.61
C VAL A 657 -18.70 27.51 0.85
N ASP A 658 -19.43 28.50 0.35
CA ASP A 658 -20.46 28.30 -0.66
C ASP A 658 -19.77 28.20 -2.02
N TYR A 659 -19.78 27.02 -2.66
CA TYR A 659 -19.17 26.85 -3.98
C TYR A 659 -20.13 27.17 -5.13
N MET A 660 -21.43 27.40 -4.86
CA MET A 660 -22.38 27.89 -5.86
C MET A 660 -22.21 29.40 -6.05
N GLN A 661 -22.21 30.16 -4.95
CA GLN A 661 -21.97 31.61 -4.95
C GLN A 661 -20.48 31.98 -4.99
N LYS A 662 -19.60 31.03 -4.64
CA LYS A 662 -18.13 31.17 -4.62
C LYS A 662 -17.71 32.21 -3.57
N THR A 663 -18.25 32.05 -2.37
CA THR A 663 -18.08 32.95 -1.22
C THR A 663 -17.66 32.16 0.03
N ILE A 664 -16.91 32.81 0.93
CA ILE A 664 -16.55 32.25 2.23
C ILE A 664 -17.66 32.66 3.21
N LEU A 665 -18.34 31.69 3.81
CA LEU A 665 -19.43 31.91 4.77
C LEU A 665 -18.92 31.94 6.22
N LEU A 666 -17.87 31.18 6.51
CA LEU A 666 -17.26 31.06 7.84
C LEU A 666 -15.75 30.91 7.72
N CYS A 667 -15.00 31.55 8.61
CA CYS A 667 -13.55 31.40 8.77
C CYS A 667 -13.21 31.74 10.23
N VAL A 668 -12.94 30.72 11.07
CA VAL A 668 -12.93 30.84 12.53
C VAL A 668 -11.74 30.06 13.12
N SER A 669 -11.01 30.66 14.07
CA SER A 669 -9.86 30.06 14.76
C SER A 669 -10.25 28.85 15.61
N THR A 670 -9.33 27.90 15.84
CA THR A 670 -9.53 26.80 16.82
C THR A 670 -9.68 27.28 18.27
N LEU A 671 -9.40 28.56 18.57
CA LEU A 671 -9.76 29.19 19.84
C LEU A 671 -11.24 29.62 19.88
N ASP A 672 -11.73 30.19 18.78
CA ASP A 672 -13.00 30.91 18.73
C ASP A 672 -14.21 29.98 18.50
N LEU A 673 -13.98 28.75 18.05
CA LEU A 673 -14.98 27.68 17.83
C LEU A 673 -16.01 27.52 18.97
N TYR A 674 -15.58 27.81 20.20
CA TYR A 674 -16.36 27.62 21.42
C TYR A 674 -17.11 28.87 21.89
N GLY A 675 -16.66 30.06 21.49
CA GLY A 675 -17.11 31.32 22.09
C GLY A 675 -17.09 31.27 23.63
N ALA A 676 -18.19 31.67 24.26
CA ALA A 676 -18.36 31.64 25.71
C ALA A 676 -18.51 30.23 26.34
N ALA A 677 -18.44 29.16 25.55
CA ALA A 677 -18.66 27.78 25.98
C ALA A 677 -17.38 26.91 26.02
N ASP A 678 -16.18 27.51 26.03
CA ASP A 678 -14.90 26.79 26.10
C ASP A 678 -14.83 25.81 27.29
N PRO A 679 -14.81 24.48 27.06
CA PRO A 679 -14.75 23.49 28.13
C PRO A 679 -13.36 23.39 28.78
N TYR A 680 -12.35 24.11 28.29
CA TYR A 680 -10.98 24.09 28.78
C TYR A 680 -10.53 25.37 29.52
N GLN A 681 -11.35 26.42 29.53
CA GLN A 681 -11.08 27.73 30.15
C GLN A 681 -9.65 28.25 29.93
N ARG A 682 -9.29 28.48 28.66
CA ARG A 682 -7.93 28.90 28.24
C ARG A 682 -7.60 30.31 28.74
N LEU A 683 -7.01 30.40 29.93
CA LEU A 683 -6.58 31.65 30.58
C LEU A 683 -5.73 32.54 29.64
N THR A 684 -6.23 33.76 29.38
CA THR A 684 -5.52 34.78 28.60
C THR A 684 -4.21 35.17 29.30
N ARG A 685 -3.08 34.93 28.63
CA ARG A 685 -1.75 35.36 29.10
C ARG A 685 -1.41 36.71 28.51
N SER A 686 -0.92 37.63 29.34
CA SER A 686 -0.58 39.00 28.90
C SER A 686 0.62 39.03 27.93
N PRO A 687 0.65 39.94 26.94
CA PRO A 687 1.75 40.05 25.99
C PRO A 687 3.09 40.39 26.67
N ARG A 688 4.00 39.41 26.76
CA ARG A 688 5.38 39.66 27.21
C ARG A 688 6.21 40.28 26.09
N ARG A 689 6.20 41.62 26.04
CA ARG A 689 7.01 42.50 25.18
C ARG A 689 8.50 42.11 25.20
N ASN A 690 8.92 41.29 24.24
CA ASN A 690 10.24 40.68 24.24
C ASN A 690 11.31 41.63 23.65
N ARG A 691 12.20 42.16 24.49
CA ARG A 691 13.20 43.17 24.09
C ARG A 691 14.57 42.52 23.89
N GLN A 692 14.94 42.35 22.61
CA GLN A 692 16.30 42.15 22.08
C GLN A 692 17.34 41.49 23.02
N SER A 693 17.59 40.19 22.79
CA SER A 693 18.91 39.59 23.07
C SER A 693 19.42 38.87 21.82
N THR A 694 20.60 39.26 21.35
CA THR A 694 21.22 38.71 20.14
C THR A 694 22.28 37.66 20.47
N SER A 695 22.41 36.67 19.58
CA SER A 695 23.40 35.58 19.60
C SER A 695 23.25 34.53 20.72
N GLY A 696 23.15 33.26 20.33
CA GLY A 696 22.90 32.13 21.24
C GLY A 696 22.16 30.98 20.56
N LYS A 697 22.74 30.37 19.52
CA LYS A 697 22.11 29.24 18.81
C LYS A 697 22.00 28.01 19.72
N PHE A 698 20.83 27.69 20.28
CA PHE A 698 20.41 26.31 20.60
C PHE A 698 18.94 26.22 21.08
N CYS A 699 17.99 26.08 20.14
CA CYS A 699 16.79 25.25 20.35
C CYS A 699 16.04 24.98 19.02
N MET A 700 15.32 23.86 18.97
CA MET A 700 14.23 23.54 18.02
C MET A 700 14.45 23.89 16.54
N ARG A 701 15.58 23.47 15.95
CA ARG A 701 15.59 23.02 14.54
C ARG A 701 15.32 21.51 14.51
N GLY A 702 14.15 21.14 14.01
CA GLY A 702 13.75 19.76 13.75
C GLY A 702 12.44 19.77 12.95
N LEU A 703 12.28 18.82 12.02
CA LEU A 703 11.17 18.74 11.04
C LEU A 703 11.16 19.82 9.93
N SER A 704 12.33 20.35 9.56
CA SER A 704 12.60 20.79 8.18
C SER A 704 14.09 20.69 7.85
N ASN A 705 14.40 20.50 6.56
CA ASN A 705 15.75 20.41 5.97
C ASN A 705 16.64 19.22 6.39
N PHE A 706 16.35 18.04 5.82
CA PHE A 706 17.37 17.01 5.52
C PHE A 706 17.15 16.32 4.16
N TYR A 707 16.94 17.09 3.07
CA TYR A 707 17.06 16.59 1.69
C TYR A 707 17.55 17.68 0.70
N SER A 708 18.85 17.95 0.69
CA SER A 708 19.63 18.33 -0.53
C SER A 708 21.12 18.60 -0.23
N ASP A 709 21.92 17.55 -0.05
CA ASP A 709 23.14 17.34 -0.86
C ASP A 709 23.58 15.87 -0.76
N SER A 710 24.08 15.31 -1.88
CA SER A 710 24.87 14.05 -2.02
C SER A 710 24.76 13.38 -3.41
N LYS A 711 24.62 14.13 -4.51
CA LYS A 711 24.75 13.57 -5.88
C LYS A 711 26.22 13.28 -6.28
N LYS A 712 26.96 12.52 -5.45
CA LYS A 712 28.34 12.05 -5.74
C LYS A 712 28.58 10.57 -5.41
N ARG A 713 28.47 9.74 -6.45
CA ARG A 713 29.13 8.44 -6.70
C ARG A 713 30.06 7.92 -5.58
N ILE A 714 29.64 6.87 -4.88
CA ILE A 714 30.52 5.91 -4.18
C ILE A 714 30.18 4.47 -4.65
N ARG A 715 31.19 3.59 -4.67
CA ARG A 715 31.07 2.17 -5.07
C ARG A 715 30.28 1.37 -4.03
N THR A 716 29.39 0.49 -4.49
CA THR A 716 28.97 -0.69 -3.72
C THR A 716 30.04 -1.77 -3.85
N SER A 717 30.86 -1.96 -2.81
CA SER A 717 31.85 -3.03 -2.73
C SER A 717 31.23 -4.30 -2.12
N TYR A 718 30.53 -5.09 -2.93
CA TYR A 718 30.44 -6.53 -2.66
C TYR A 718 31.70 -7.18 -3.24
N GLN A 719 32.61 -7.60 -2.36
CA GLN A 719 33.86 -8.22 -2.74
C GLN A 719 33.75 -9.73 -2.57
N SER A 720 33.86 -10.47 -3.66
CA SER A 720 33.86 -11.94 -3.64
C SER A 720 35.16 -12.49 -3.04
N LEU A 721 35.09 -13.72 -2.51
CA LEU A 721 36.25 -14.51 -2.13
C LEU A 721 36.82 -15.23 -3.37
N THR A 722 38.01 -14.82 -3.82
CA THR A 722 38.94 -15.60 -4.65
C THR A 722 40.35 -15.01 -4.46
N GLU A 723 41.40 -15.83 -4.66
CA GLU A 723 42.71 -15.61 -4.04
C GLU A 723 43.83 -15.09 -4.97
N LEU A 724 44.75 -14.33 -4.37
CA LEU A 724 46.20 -14.16 -4.62
C LEU A 724 46.83 -14.52 -5.98
N SER A 725 47.46 -13.52 -6.62
CA SER A 725 48.85 -13.52 -7.18
C SER A 725 49.07 -12.22 -8.01
N ASP A 726 50.27 -11.66 -8.23
CA ASP A 726 51.64 -12.10 -7.89
C ASP A 726 52.62 -10.91 -7.71
N ASN A 727 53.73 -11.12 -6.98
CA ASN A 727 54.96 -10.27 -6.88
C ASN A 727 54.83 -8.82 -6.33
N GLN A 728 55.85 -8.18 -5.70
CA GLN A 728 57.29 -8.49 -5.56
C GLN A 728 57.90 -7.87 -4.27
N GLN A 729 58.98 -8.47 -3.73
CA GLN A 729 59.89 -7.95 -2.66
C GLN A 729 59.30 -7.71 -1.23
N SER A 730 60.01 -7.84 -0.09
CA SER A 730 61.11 -8.72 0.40
C SER A 730 61.44 -8.35 1.87
N ILE A 731 62.15 -9.23 2.62
CA ILE A 731 62.80 -9.04 3.97
C ILE A 731 62.13 -9.76 5.18
N ASP A 732 62.61 -10.99 5.43
CA ASP A 732 63.16 -11.55 6.68
C ASP A 732 62.46 -11.50 8.06
N MET A 733 62.20 -12.73 8.58
CA MET A 733 62.61 -13.23 9.93
C MET A 733 61.78 -12.79 11.17
N GLU A 734 61.54 -13.56 12.25
CA GLU A 734 62.02 -14.88 12.72
C GLU A 734 60.93 -15.66 13.53
N ARG A 735 61.16 -16.97 13.80
CA ARG A 735 60.84 -17.83 15.00
C ARG A 735 59.66 -17.49 15.97
N SER A 736 58.99 -18.44 16.64
CA SER A 736 59.26 -19.90 16.84
C SER A 736 58.15 -20.69 17.59
N LYS A 737 58.19 -22.04 17.41
CA LYS A 737 57.92 -23.12 18.42
C LYS A 737 56.50 -23.36 18.98
N SER A 738 55.95 -24.52 18.60
CA SER A 738 55.14 -25.45 19.43
C SER A 738 56.09 -26.34 20.31
N PRO A 739 55.70 -27.39 21.09
CA PRO A 739 54.59 -28.36 20.90
C PRO A 739 53.91 -28.98 22.18
N THR A 740 53.14 -30.06 21.97
CA THR A 740 52.70 -31.13 22.93
C THR A 740 51.71 -30.78 24.06
N SER A 741 50.81 -31.68 24.52
CA SER A 741 50.52 -33.11 24.20
C SER A 741 49.03 -33.44 24.50
N ASP A 742 48.27 -34.11 23.62
CA ASP A 742 47.91 -35.56 23.57
C ASP A 742 46.90 -36.05 24.64
N HIS A 743 45.94 -36.97 24.42
CA HIS A 743 45.44 -37.79 23.29
C HIS A 743 43.88 -37.89 23.41
N VAL A 744 42.99 -38.01 22.42
CA VAL A 744 42.83 -38.82 21.17
C VAL A 744 41.96 -40.10 21.34
N ASN A 745 40.87 -40.15 20.53
CA ASN A 745 39.95 -41.29 20.21
C ASN A 745 39.05 -41.88 21.33
N GLY A 746 37.88 -42.47 21.02
CA GLY A 746 37.25 -42.69 19.69
C GLY A 746 35.81 -43.23 19.73
N HIS A 747 35.21 -43.43 18.54
CA HIS A 747 33.82 -43.84 18.27
C HIS A 747 33.25 -45.04 19.07
N CYS A 748 31.92 -45.06 19.30
CA CYS A 748 31.00 -45.92 18.51
C CYS A 748 29.49 -45.76 18.78
N THR A 749 28.71 -46.04 17.73
CA THR A 749 27.34 -46.60 17.67
C THR A 749 26.22 -46.16 18.64
N SER A 750 25.18 -45.55 18.06
CA SER A 750 23.76 -45.72 18.41
C SER A 750 23.31 -47.20 18.20
N PRO A 751 22.17 -47.73 18.74
CA PRO A 751 20.84 -47.09 18.63
C PRO A 751 19.79 -47.39 19.74
N THR A 752 18.59 -46.82 19.50
CA THR A 752 17.26 -47.25 19.96
C THR A 752 16.90 -47.15 21.46
N SER A 753 15.84 -46.39 21.74
CA SER A 753 15.08 -46.49 22.99
C SER A 753 13.59 -46.76 22.74
N GLN A 754 13.14 -47.96 23.12
CA GLN A 754 11.77 -48.25 23.51
C GLN A 754 11.79 -49.11 24.78
N PRO A 755 11.03 -48.69 25.81
CA PRO A 755 10.32 -49.62 26.68
C PRO A 755 8.83 -49.18 26.79
N CYS A 756 7.90 -49.93 27.40
CA CYS A 756 8.04 -50.85 28.54
C CYS A 756 7.00 -51.98 28.53
N SER A 757 7.29 -53.08 29.24
CA SER A 757 6.40 -53.55 30.33
C SER A 757 7.01 -54.67 31.21
N ALA A 758 6.70 -54.62 32.51
CA ALA A 758 6.68 -55.69 33.53
C ALA A 758 7.95 -56.52 33.87
N GLY A 759 8.28 -56.59 35.17
CA GLY A 759 9.25 -57.54 35.76
C GLY A 759 9.85 -57.11 37.12
N LYS A 760 9.76 -57.96 38.15
CA LYS A 760 10.26 -57.80 39.55
C LYS A 760 10.60 -59.21 40.10
N PRO A 761 11.24 -59.43 41.29
CA PRO A 761 11.96 -58.55 42.23
C PRO A 761 13.29 -59.16 42.83
N ARG A 762 13.81 -58.54 43.92
CA ARG A 762 14.78 -58.99 44.97
C ARG A 762 16.26 -58.54 44.76
N VAL A 763 16.95 -57.75 45.62
CA VAL A 763 17.07 -57.62 47.11
C VAL A 763 17.92 -58.76 47.71
N PRO A 764 18.89 -58.54 48.65
CA PRO A 764 19.15 -57.37 49.53
C PRO A 764 20.34 -56.48 49.04
N MET A 765 21.09 -55.64 49.80
CA MET A 765 21.31 -55.41 51.25
C MET A 765 21.65 -53.92 51.59
N GLY A 766 22.18 -53.63 52.78
CA GLY A 766 22.64 -52.30 53.27
C GLY A 766 23.99 -52.39 54.02
N PRO A 767 24.37 -51.49 54.95
CA PRO A 767 23.67 -50.36 55.59
C PRO A 767 24.33 -48.97 55.25
N GLU A 768 24.30 -47.83 55.97
CA GLU A 768 23.69 -47.41 57.26
C GLU A 768 23.25 -45.91 57.29
N GLY A 769 24.08 -44.98 57.79
CA GLY A 769 23.76 -43.57 58.10
C GLY A 769 25.02 -42.74 58.44
N PRO A 770 24.94 -41.43 58.83
CA PRO A 770 23.85 -40.84 59.62
C PRO A 770 23.22 -39.52 59.06
N ARG A 771 22.41 -38.89 59.93
CA ARG A 771 21.49 -37.72 59.81
C ARG A 771 22.22 -36.35 59.97
N LEU A 772 21.66 -35.12 59.81
CA LEU A 772 20.28 -34.55 59.73
C LEU A 772 20.27 -33.09 59.18
N THR A 773 19.14 -32.62 58.56
CA THR A 773 18.75 -31.20 58.24
C THR A 773 19.56 -30.44 57.15
N ARG A 774 19.09 -29.36 56.48
CA ARG A 774 18.00 -28.37 56.76
C ARG A 774 17.52 -27.62 55.47
N ARG A 775 16.21 -27.29 55.37
CA ARG A 775 15.54 -26.28 54.48
C ARG A 775 15.63 -26.42 52.93
N GLY A 776 14.54 -26.03 52.22
CA GLY A 776 14.51 -25.74 50.77
C GLY A 776 14.59 -24.23 50.48
N PRO A 777 14.16 -23.69 49.31
CA PRO A 777 13.39 -24.30 48.19
C PRO A 777 14.32 -24.78 47.04
N GLY A 778 13.98 -24.95 45.74
CA GLY A 778 12.78 -24.64 44.95
C GLY A 778 12.89 -25.07 43.47
N ARG A 779 12.08 -24.50 42.55
CA ARG A 779 12.23 -24.63 41.08
C ARG A 779 11.81 -23.36 40.32
N PRO A 780 12.62 -22.85 39.37
CA PRO A 780 12.17 -21.95 38.31
C PRO A 780 11.85 -22.72 37.01
N PRO A 781 10.76 -22.41 36.28
CA PRO A 781 10.49 -22.96 34.95
C PRO A 781 10.83 -21.99 33.80
N PHE A 782 11.17 -22.59 32.65
CA PHE A 782 11.15 -22.08 31.26
C PHE A 782 10.73 -20.61 31.00
N ARG A 783 11.63 -19.84 30.35
CA ARG A 783 11.26 -18.66 29.56
C ARG A 783 10.82 -19.07 28.15
N LYS A 784 9.74 -18.49 27.64
CA LYS A 784 9.44 -18.40 26.20
C LYS A 784 10.00 -17.09 25.66
N ALA A 785 10.55 -17.09 24.46
CA ALA A 785 10.80 -15.86 23.72
C ALA A 785 9.51 -15.43 22.98
N GLN A 786 9.18 -14.15 23.03
CA GLN A 786 8.19 -13.54 22.15
C GLN A 786 8.95 -12.64 21.18
N SER A 787 8.65 -12.75 19.89
CA SER A 787 9.08 -11.76 18.90
C SER A 787 7.96 -10.74 18.74
N ALA A 788 8.30 -9.46 18.88
CA ALA A 788 7.42 -8.33 18.61
C ALA A 788 8.20 -7.33 17.75
N ALA A 789 7.64 -6.99 16.61
CA ALA A 789 8.13 -5.95 15.70
C ALA A 789 6.94 -5.03 15.37
N CYS A 790 7.14 -3.73 15.44
CA CYS A 790 6.06 -2.75 15.49
C CYS A 790 5.47 -2.42 14.11
N MET A 791 4.22 -1.96 14.14
CA MET A 791 3.77 -0.92 13.21
C MET A 791 4.11 0.43 13.85
N GLU A 792 4.68 1.34 13.07
CA GLU A 792 4.70 2.76 13.41
C GLU A 792 4.04 3.54 12.27
N ILE A 793 3.36 4.63 12.62
CA ILE A 793 2.86 5.62 11.65
C ILE A 793 4.00 6.64 11.47
N SER A 794 4.29 6.98 10.22
CA SER A 794 5.58 7.52 9.78
C SER A 794 6.06 8.77 10.51
N LEU A 795 7.02 8.57 11.42
CA LEU A 795 8.11 9.52 11.70
C LEU A 795 9.44 8.84 11.33
N PRO A 796 10.45 9.56 10.83
CA PRO A 796 11.67 8.95 10.35
C PRO A 796 12.57 8.48 11.51
N VAL A 797 12.58 7.17 11.78
CA VAL A 797 13.51 6.56 12.74
C VAL A 797 14.89 6.40 12.10
N SER A 798 15.84 7.25 12.50
CA SER A 798 17.25 7.08 12.16
C SER A 798 17.91 6.05 13.07
N HIS A 799 18.74 5.18 12.50
CA HIS A 799 19.57 4.25 13.28
C HIS A 799 20.68 5.02 14.03
N THR A 800 20.75 4.83 15.35
CA THR A 800 21.89 5.22 16.18
C THR A 800 22.37 4.00 16.96
N GLU A 801 23.67 3.70 16.89
CA GLU A 801 24.26 2.57 17.59
C GLU A 801 24.39 2.82 19.10
N GLU A 802 24.16 1.81 19.94
CA GLU A 802 24.37 1.89 21.39
C GLU A 802 25.88 1.88 21.73
N SER A 803 26.48 3.06 21.91
CA SER A 803 27.74 3.14 22.65
C SER A 803 27.46 2.99 24.15
N ARG A 804 28.17 2.07 24.80
CA ARG A 804 28.07 1.83 26.24
C ARG A 804 28.86 2.87 27.01
N GLU A 805 28.26 3.50 28.01
CA GLU A 805 29.02 3.94 29.18
C GLU A 805 28.19 3.89 30.47
N ASN A 806 28.83 3.48 31.57
CA ASN A 806 28.16 3.25 32.86
C ASN A 806 28.32 4.47 33.78
N SER A 807 27.22 4.98 34.34
CA SER A 807 27.25 5.47 35.72
C SER A 807 25.89 5.30 36.40
N PHE A 808 25.90 4.81 37.65
CA PHE A 808 24.71 4.70 38.47
C PHE A 808 24.61 5.91 39.40
N SER A 809 23.43 6.53 39.47
CA SER A 809 22.92 7.05 40.74
C SER A 809 21.41 6.75 40.85
N ARG A 810 20.97 6.39 42.06
CA ARG A 810 19.57 6.05 42.35
C ARG A 810 18.93 7.18 43.15
N SER A 811 18.04 7.94 42.53
CA SER A 811 17.14 8.87 43.22
C SER A 811 15.69 8.48 42.94
N ARG A 812 14.98 8.04 43.98
CA ARG A 812 13.53 7.80 43.95
C ARG A 812 12.81 9.09 44.35
N SER A 813 12.18 9.77 43.40
CA SER A 813 11.15 10.79 43.66
C SER A 813 10.04 10.66 42.63
N SER A 814 8.79 10.88 43.05
CA SER A 814 7.59 10.64 42.24
C SER A 814 6.81 11.93 41.99
N SER A 815 6.92 12.47 40.77
CA SER A 815 6.12 13.61 40.30
C SER A 815 6.11 13.67 38.77
N VAL A 816 5.17 12.96 38.13
CA VAL A 816 4.88 13.15 36.69
C VAL A 816 3.76 14.18 36.59
N SER A 817 4.14 15.45 36.54
CA SER A 817 3.26 16.62 36.47
C SER A 817 3.92 17.71 35.66
N SER A 818 3.17 18.31 34.72
CA SER A 818 3.59 19.42 33.83
C SER A 818 4.99 19.25 33.19
N ILE A 819 5.06 18.44 32.14
CA ILE A 819 5.83 18.87 30.97
C ILE A 819 4.81 19.43 29.98
N ASP A 820 4.77 20.75 29.87
CA ASP A 820 3.75 21.45 29.07
C ASP A 820 4.06 21.26 27.59
N ARG A 821 3.46 20.22 26.99
CA ARG A 821 3.26 20.15 25.54
C ARG A 821 1.97 20.89 25.22
N ASP A 822 2.10 22.05 24.58
CA ASP A 822 0.98 22.75 23.94
C ASP A 822 0.40 21.87 22.81
N THR A 823 -0.54 21.00 23.15
CA THR A 823 -1.29 20.21 22.18
C THR A 823 -2.25 21.12 21.43
N LYS A 824 -1.77 21.75 20.35
CA LYS A 824 -2.61 22.50 19.42
C LYS A 824 -3.80 21.64 19.00
N GLU A 825 -4.99 22.19 19.17
CA GLU A 825 -6.23 21.57 18.71
C GLU A 825 -6.29 21.58 17.18
N ALA A 826 -6.97 20.59 16.59
CA ALA A 826 -7.21 20.53 15.16
C ALA A 826 -8.59 19.96 14.83
N ILE A 827 -9.16 20.37 13.70
CA ILE A 827 -10.41 19.82 13.17
C ILE A 827 -10.13 18.48 12.47
N THR A 828 -10.44 17.37 13.14
CA THR A 828 -10.10 16.01 12.69
C THR A 828 -11.21 15.33 11.92
N THR A 829 -12.44 15.85 11.96
CA THR A 829 -13.57 15.30 11.20
C THR A 829 -14.65 16.35 10.99
N LEU A 830 -15.28 16.30 9.81
CA LEU A 830 -16.37 17.18 9.39
C LEU A 830 -17.44 16.33 8.72
N GLN A 831 -18.73 16.65 8.95
CA GLN A 831 -19.82 16.02 8.21
C GLN A 831 -21.08 16.90 8.13
N PHE A 832 -21.58 17.13 6.91
CA PHE A 832 -22.88 17.75 6.65
C PHE A 832 -24.02 16.72 6.75
N GLY A 833 -25.12 17.10 7.40
CA GLY A 833 -26.35 16.30 7.47
C GLY A 833 -27.59 17.15 7.80
N GLU A 834 -28.75 16.50 7.89
CA GLU A 834 -29.96 17.08 8.50
C GLU A 834 -29.94 16.69 9.99
N SER A 835 -29.95 17.67 10.91
CA SER A 835 -29.80 17.40 12.34
C SER A 835 -30.40 18.47 13.25
N TYR A 836 -30.45 18.20 14.56
CA TYR A 836 -30.96 19.12 15.57
C TYR A 836 -29.77 19.84 16.21
N GLY A 837 -29.53 21.10 15.85
CA GLY A 837 -28.34 21.85 16.25
C GLY A 837 -28.27 22.17 17.75
N ARG A 838 -29.44 22.32 18.39
CA ARG A 838 -29.60 22.68 19.80
C ARG A 838 -30.51 21.68 20.52
N LYS A 839 -30.47 21.70 21.85
CA LYS A 839 -31.39 20.92 22.67
C LYS A 839 -32.81 21.45 22.50
N ASN A 840 -33.75 20.55 22.29
CA ASN A 840 -35.18 20.83 22.09
C ASN A 840 -35.51 21.59 20.79
N ASP A 841 -34.64 21.58 19.78
CA ASP A 841 -35.03 21.98 18.42
C ASP A 841 -36.18 21.07 17.94
N ALA A 842 -37.28 21.67 17.45
CA ALA A 842 -38.49 20.93 17.08
C ALA A 842 -38.41 20.21 15.72
N VAL A 843 -37.50 20.63 14.84
CA VAL A 843 -37.36 20.14 13.46
C VAL A 843 -35.87 20.05 13.13
N PRO A 844 -35.40 18.99 12.44
CA PRO A 844 -34.02 18.95 11.97
C PRO A 844 -33.76 20.02 10.89
N THR A 845 -32.55 20.58 10.90
CA THR A 845 -32.07 21.62 9.97
C THR A 845 -30.75 21.18 9.34
N PRO A 846 -30.31 21.80 8.23
CA PRO A 846 -28.94 21.61 7.74
C PRO A 846 -27.91 21.94 8.81
N CYS A 847 -27.05 20.98 9.16
CA CYS A 847 -26.02 21.15 10.17
C CYS A 847 -24.67 20.62 9.67
N LEU A 848 -23.61 21.35 10.03
CA LEU A 848 -22.23 20.87 9.94
C LEU A 848 -21.82 20.35 11.33
N TRP A 849 -21.53 19.05 11.41
CA TRP A 849 -20.91 18.44 12.58
C TRP A 849 -19.39 18.60 12.49
N VAL A 850 -18.77 19.09 13.56
CA VAL A 850 -17.34 19.40 13.64
C VAL A 850 -16.72 18.59 14.78
N GLY A 851 -15.71 17.78 14.50
CA GLY A 851 -15.00 16.95 15.48
C GLY A 851 -13.54 17.39 15.64
N THR A 852 -13.05 17.44 16.88
CA THR A 852 -11.68 17.92 17.20
C THR A 852 -10.76 16.84 17.75
N SER A 853 -9.45 17.12 17.69
CA SER A 853 -8.39 16.27 18.26
C SER A 853 -8.46 16.14 19.79
N LEU A 854 -9.11 17.07 20.49
CA LEU A 854 -9.32 16.99 21.94
C LEU A 854 -10.52 16.11 22.34
N GLY A 855 -11.27 15.59 21.36
CA GLY A 855 -12.46 14.76 21.58
C GLY A 855 -13.77 15.56 21.70
N VAL A 856 -13.78 16.81 21.24
CA VAL A 856 -14.96 17.68 21.25
C VAL A 856 -15.75 17.51 19.95
N VAL A 857 -17.07 17.63 20.05
CA VAL A 857 -18.00 17.71 18.91
C VAL A 857 -18.84 18.98 19.03
N LEU A 858 -18.90 19.74 17.95
CA LEU A 858 -19.75 20.93 17.81
C LEU A 858 -20.74 20.75 16.67
N LEU A 859 -21.92 21.35 16.78
CA LEU A 859 -22.95 21.38 15.73
C LEU A 859 -23.16 22.83 15.28
N ILE A 860 -22.90 23.12 14.00
CA ILE A 860 -23.15 24.45 13.40
C ILE A 860 -24.41 24.35 12.53
N PRO A 861 -25.57 24.87 12.98
CA PRO A 861 -26.80 24.88 12.19
C PRO A 861 -26.77 25.97 11.11
N MET A 862 -27.46 25.76 9.99
CA MET A 862 -27.46 26.65 8.84
C MET A 862 -28.88 26.74 8.25
N SER A 863 -29.25 27.92 7.74
CA SER A 863 -30.44 28.08 6.90
C SER A 863 -30.01 28.25 5.45
N ILE A 864 -30.61 27.44 4.57
CA ILE A 864 -30.26 27.35 3.15
C ILE A 864 -31.53 27.68 2.36
N PRO A 865 -31.52 28.68 1.45
CA PRO A 865 -32.66 28.98 0.59
C PRO A 865 -33.08 27.75 -0.24
N THR A 866 -34.39 27.53 -0.37
CA THR A 866 -34.95 26.27 -0.89
C THR A 866 -35.34 26.33 -2.36
N ASP A 867 -35.74 27.49 -2.91
CA ASP A 867 -35.81 27.62 -4.37
C ASP A 867 -34.40 27.81 -4.96
N GLN A 868 -34.24 27.46 -6.24
CA GLN A 868 -32.99 27.58 -6.98
C GLN A 868 -32.64 29.03 -7.33
N GLU A 869 -33.63 29.87 -7.62
CA GLU A 869 -33.43 31.27 -7.97
C GLU A 869 -33.01 32.04 -6.71
N GLU A 870 -33.76 31.88 -5.60
CA GLU A 870 -33.38 32.34 -4.26
C GLU A 870 -31.97 31.87 -3.84
N ARG A 871 -31.63 30.58 -4.05
CA ARG A 871 -30.32 30.02 -3.66
C ARG A 871 -29.13 30.65 -4.40
N MET A 872 -29.34 31.33 -5.52
CA MET A 872 -28.29 32.07 -6.23
C MET A 872 -28.20 33.55 -5.83
N GLU A 873 -29.26 34.14 -5.27
CA GLU A 873 -29.33 35.55 -4.88
C GLU A 873 -29.17 35.78 -3.36
N GLU A 874 -29.78 34.93 -2.53
CA GLU A 874 -29.69 34.98 -1.07
C GLU A 874 -28.50 34.17 -0.52
N PRO A 875 -27.69 34.72 0.41
CA PRO A 875 -26.58 33.99 1.01
C PRO A 875 -27.08 32.95 2.02
N VAL A 876 -26.41 31.79 2.07
CA VAL A 876 -26.62 30.79 3.13
C VAL A 876 -26.23 31.40 4.49
N THR A 877 -27.16 31.37 5.45
CA THR A 877 -26.92 31.93 6.78
C THR A 877 -26.48 30.86 7.77
N ILE A 878 -25.47 31.19 8.57
CA ILE A 878 -24.90 30.30 9.59
C ILE A 878 -25.41 30.74 10.97
N GLY A 879 -26.02 29.81 11.69
CA GLY A 879 -26.47 30.01 13.06
C GLY A 879 -25.34 29.87 14.08
N PRO A 880 -25.54 30.33 15.33
CA PRO A 880 -24.55 30.18 16.39
C PRO A 880 -24.26 28.69 16.65
N SER A 881 -22.98 28.39 16.91
CA SER A 881 -22.50 27.06 17.30
C SER A 881 -23.34 26.53 18.47
N GLY A 882 -23.86 25.32 18.28
CA GLY A 882 -24.85 24.70 19.14
C GLY A 882 -24.23 23.84 20.23
N ALA A 883 -24.71 22.61 20.36
CA ALA A 883 -24.32 21.75 21.47
C ALA A 883 -22.90 21.20 21.38
N VAL A 884 -22.24 21.13 22.55
CA VAL A 884 -20.93 20.53 22.75
C VAL A 884 -21.09 19.10 23.28
N LEU A 885 -20.59 18.09 22.55
CA LEU A 885 -20.50 16.69 23.03
C LEU A 885 -19.03 16.30 23.23
N MET A 886 -18.76 15.47 24.25
CA MET A 886 -17.39 15.13 24.67
C MET A 886 -17.14 13.61 24.64
N LEU A 887 -16.06 13.19 24.00
CA LEU A 887 -15.53 11.81 23.97
C LEU A 887 -14.07 11.78 24.48
N LYS A 888 -13.54 10.58 24.75
CA LYS A 888 -12.12 10.39 25.09
C LYS A 888 -11.28 10.27 23.81
N GLY A 889 -10.30 11.15 23.62
CA GLY A 889 -9.40 11.15 22.46
C GLY A 889 -10.04 11.71 21.19
N SER A 890 -9.22 11.89 20.15
CA SER A 890 -9.58 12.56 18.89
C SER A 890 -10.84 11.98 18.23
N ILE A 891 -11.73 12.84 17.71
CA ILE A 891 -12.91 12.42 16.95
C ILE A 891 -12.50 11.91 15.56
N LEU A 892 -13.04 10.74 15.16
CA LEU A 892 -12.69 10.05 13.91
C LEU A 892 -13.85 9.86 12.94
N ARG A 893 -15.10 9.79 13.43
CA ARG A 893 -16.28 9.53 12.57
C ARG A 893 -17.60 9.96 13.21
N PHE A 894 -18.48 10.52 12.39
CA PHE A 894 -19.91 10.67 12.66
C PHE A 894 -20.75 9.74 11.77
N SER A 895 -21.94 9.40 12.22
CA SER A 895 -22.98 8.75 11.42
C SER A 895 -24.35 8.97 12.06
N PHE A 896 -25.41 8.99 11.26
CA PHE A 896 -26.77 9.25 11.71
C PHE A 896 -27.67 8.07 11.36
N LEU A 897 -28.43 7.56 12.32
CA LEU A 897 -29.43 6.52 12.13
C LEU A 897 -30.81 7.06 12.51
N ASP A 898 -31.89 6.54 11.92
CA ASP A 898 -33.23 6.78 12.45
C ASP A 898 -33.45 6.02 13.77
N CYS A 899 -34.62 6.22 14.39
CA CYS A 899 -35.01 5.50 15.60
C CYS A 899 -35.28 3.99 15.37
N MET A 900 -35.29 3.52 14.12
CA MET A 900 -35.39 2.10 13.73
C MET A 900 -34.01 1.46 13.44
N GLY A 901 -32.92 2.23 13.56
CA GLY A 901 -31.55 1.78 13.33
C GLY A 901 -31.11 1.74 11.86
N ALA A 902 -31.90 2.28 10.92
CA ALA A 902 -31.50 2.41 9.52
C ALA A 902 -30.62 3.64 9.29
N LEU A 903 -29.68 3.57 8.34
CA LEU A 903 -28.70 4.62 8.07
C LEU A 903 -29.34 5.81 7.32
N LEU A 904 -29.35 6.99 7.95
CA LEU A 904 -29.75 8.23 7.29
C LEU A 904 -28.63 8.70 6.34
N GLN A 905 -28.98 8.91 5.07
CA GLN A 905 -28.06 9.42 4.06
C GLN A 905 -28.11 10.96 4.02
N SER A 906 -26.95 11.60 3.91
CA SER A 906 -26.90 13.06 3.69
C SER A 906 -27.57 13.42 2.36
N PRO A 907 -28.35 14.52 2.29
CA PRO A 907 -29.06 14.91 1.08
C PRO A 907 -28.10 15.26 -0.06
N TYR A 908 -28.51 14.99 -1.31
CA TYR A 908 -27.67 15.18 -2.50
C TYR A 908 -28.42 15.77 -3.70
N GLU A 909 -27.68 16.41 -4.61
CA GLU A 909 -28.17 16.79 -5.94
C GLU A 909 -28.03 15.61 -6.92
N VAL A 910 -29.07 15.29 -7.68
CA VAL A 910 -29.00 14.29 -8.76
C VAL A 910 -28.21 14.88 -9.93
N TRP A 911 -27.12 14.23 -10.34
CA TRP A 911 -26.27 14.72 -11.44
C TRP A 911 -27.08 15.02 -12.71
N ARG A 912 -26.86 16.23 -13.21
CA ARG A 912 -27.19 16.66 -14.57
C ARG A 912 -25.89 17.14 -15.22
N ASP A 913 -25.77 17.00 -16.52
CA ASP A 913 -24.61 17.49 -17.24
C ASP A 913 -24.68 19.03 -17.35
N PRO A 914 -23.70 19.79 -16.82
CA PRO A 914 -23.72 21.25 -16.87
C PRO A 914 -23.57 21.80 -18.30
N ASN A 915 -22.94 21.03 -19.19
CA ASN A 915 -22.58 21.45 -20.55
C ASN A 915 -23.43 20.76 -21.64
N ALA A 916 -24.47 20.01 -21.26
CA ALA A 916 -25.44 19.52 -22.23
C ALA A 916 -26.21 20.68 -22.88
N PRO A 917 -26.57 20.58 -24.17
CA PRO A 917 -27.41 21.58 -24.84
C PRO A 917 -28.74 21.76 -24.12
N GLU A 918 -29.30 22.97 -24.18
CA GLU A 918 -30.58 23.28 -23.54
C GLU A 918 -31.76 22.68 -24.31
N ASP A 919 -32.65 22.04 -23.56
CA ASP A 919 -33.94 21.50 -24.02
C ASP A 919 -35.01 22.56 -23.70
N PRO A 920 -35.59 23.25 -24.70
CA PRO A 920 -36.51 24.36 -24.46
C PRO A 920 -37.81 23.91 -23.76
N ASP A 921 -38.18 22.62 -23.88
CA ASP A 921 -39.36 22.07 -23.21
C ASP A 921 -39.08 21.65 -21.76
N ARG A 922 -37.83 21.76 -21.27
CA ARG A 922 -37.41 21.30 -19.94
C ARG A 922 -36.40 22.25 -19.26
N PRO A 923 -36.87 23.27 -18.52
CA PRO A 923 -35.98 24.18 -17.79
C PRO A 923 -35.07 23.44 -16.79
N ARG A 924 -33.83 23.94 -16.65
CA ARG A 924 -32.72 23.35 -15.87
C ARG A 924 -32.91 23.47 -14.34
N LYS A 925 -34.03 22.98 -13.80
CA LYS A 925 -34.27 22.97 -12.35
C LYS A 925 -33.43 21.89 -11.63
N ARG A 926 -32.73 22.24 -10.55
CA ARG A 926 -31.99 21.34 -9.66
C ARG A 926 -32.95 20.26 -9.15
N LYS A 927 -32.46 19.02 -8.98
CA LYS A 927 -33.23 17.93 -8.37
C LYS A 927 -32.50 17.45 -7.14
N LEU A 928 -33.00 17.84 -5.98
CA LEU A 928 -32.49 17.38 -4.69
C LEU A 928 -33.17 16.07 -4.29
N VAL A 929 -32.45 15.25 -3.52
CA VAL A 929 -32.99 14.09 -2.82
C VAL A 929 -32.71 14.30 -1.33
N HIS A 930 -33.79 14.37 -0.56
CA HIS A 930 -33.77 14.48 0.89
C HIS A 930 -34.22 13.17 1.52
N PHE A 931 -33.64 12.85 2.68
CA PHE A 931 -33.94 11.63 3.45
C PHE A 931 -34.55 12.00 4.82
N SER A 932 -35.43 13.00 4.81
CA SER A 932 -36.08 13.50 6.02
C SER A 932 -37.04 12.44 6.60
N PRO A 933 -37.10 12.25 7.94
CA PRO A 933 -37.94 11.21 8.58
C PRO A 933 -39.47 11.36 8.43
N SER A 934 -39.94 12.29 7.61
CA SER A 934 -41.33 12.80 7.58
C SER A 934 -42.17 12.34 6.39
N SER A 935 -41.66 11.41 5.56
CA SER A 935 -42.39 10.90 4.38
C SER A 935 -43.41 9.80 4.68
N SER A 936 -43.27 9.10 5.82
CA SER A 936 -44.32 8.28 6.41
C SER A 936 -45.09 9.10 7.46
N GLN A 937 -46.29 9.56 7.10
CA GLN A 937 -47.30 9.83 8.12
C GLN A 937 -47.61 8.51 8.84
N ASP A 938 -47.89 8.61 10.14
CA ASP A 938 -48.06 7.52 11.12
C ASP A 938 -46.78 6.73 11.49
N THR A 939 -46.40 6.86 12.77
CA THR A 939 -45.55 5.93 13.57
C THR A 939 -44.01 5.89 13.37
N CYS A 940 -43.35 7.05 13.34
CA CYS A 940 -41.93 7.16 13.78
C CYS A 940 -41.78 8.22 14.89
N GLY A 941 -40.90 7.98 15.87
CA GLY A 941 -40.74 8.83 17.06
C GLY A 941 -39.84 10.06 16.88
N ASP A 942 -40.00 11.03 17.78
CA ASP A 942 -39.44 12.40 17.72
C ASP A 942 -37.89 12.48 17.85
N GLY A 943 -37.14 11.98 16.86
CA GLY A 943 -35.68 12.11 16.89
C GLY A 943 -34.90 11.28 15.86
N HIS A 944 -33.57 11.30 16.03
CA HIS A 944 -32.64 10.39 15.36
C HIS A 944 -31.46 10.05 16.28
N LEU A 945 -30.70 9.01 15.94
CA LEU A 945 -29.54 8.54 16.69
C LEU A 945 -28.23 9.03 16.03
N ALA A 946 -27.44 9.81 16.75
CA ALA A 946 -26.10 10.22 16.32
C ALA A 946 -25.04 9.28 16.91
N VAL A 947 -24.36 8.54 16.04
CA VAL A 947 -23.23 7.66 16.39
C VAL A 947 -21.93 8.45 16.22
N VAL A 948 -21.15 8.55 17.29
CA VAL A 948 -19.86 9.26 17.30
C VAL A 948 -18.75 8.29 17.71
N CYS A 949 -17.69 8.21 16.93
CA CYS A 949 -16.50 7.42 17.25
C CYS A 949 -15.27 8.32 17.40
N SER A 950 -14.51 8.09 18.47
CA SER A 950 -13.18 8.64 18.71
C SER A 950 -12.12 7.52 18.66
N GLU A 951 -10.86 7.91 18.82
CA GLU A 951 -9.71 7.00 19.00
C GLU A 951 -9.88 5.96 20.11
N ARG A 952 -10.70 6.24 21.14
CA ARG A 952 -10.81 5.40 22.37
C ARG A 952 -12.23 4.97 22.70
N GLN A 953 -13.25 5.70 22.25
CA GLN A 953 -14.65 5.47 22.58
C GLN A 953 -15.56 5.52 21.37
N ALA A 954 -16.61 4.70 21.39
CA ALA A 954 -17.83 4.97 20.65
C ALA A 954 -18.92 5.47 21.62
N LYS A 955 -19.79 6.37 21.15
CA LYS A 955 -20.99 6.82 21.85
C LYS A 955 -22.17 6.93 20.87
N VAL A 956 -23.38 6.75 21.38
CA VAL A 956 -24.63 7.03 20.65
C VAL A 956 -25.49 8.00 21.45
N PHE A 957 -25.96 9.05 20.79
CA PHE A 957 -26.79 10.10 21.36
C PHE A 957 -28.16 10.16 20.68
N LEU A 958 -29.23 10.38 21.45
CA LEU A 958 -30.58 10.60 20.93
C LEU A 958 -30.83 12.09 20.71
N MET A 959 -30.90 12.54 19.47
CA MET A 959 -31.22 13.92 19.09
C MET A 959 -32.74 14.10 18.97
N PRO A 960 -33.35 15.24 19.37
CA PRO A 960 -32.74 16.49 19.86
C PRO A 960 -32.29 16.49 21.33
N SER A 961 -32.65 15.46 22.14
CA SER A 961 -32.39 15.45 23.58
C SER A 961 -30.90 15.51 23.97
N GLN A 962 -30.03 15.02 23.07
CA GLN A 962 -28.60 14.81 23.27
C GLN A 962 -28.27 13.89 24.46
N SER A 963 -29.24 13.07 24.90
CA SER A 963 -29.02 12.03 25.89
C SER A 963 -28.14 10.93 25.31
N CYS A 964 -27.07 10.57 26.03
CA CYS A 964 -26.14 9.53 25.63
C CYS A 964 -26.71 8.16 26.03
N LEU A 965 -27.20 7.39 25.06
CA LEU A 965 -27.84 6.09 25.30
C LEU A 965 -26.81 4.97 25.54
N PHE A 966 -25.74 4.97 24.74
CA PHE A 966 -24.75 3.89 24.72
C PHE A 966 -23.33 4.45 24.69
N VAL A 967 -22.42 3.80 25.42
CA VAL A 967 -21.00 4.15 25.51
C VAL A 967 -20.18 2.86 25.49
N HIS A 968 -19.11 2.81 24.69
CA HIS A 968 -18.19 1.67 24.64
C HIS A 968 -16.74 2.14 24.57
N ASN A 969 -15.90 1.69 25.51
CA ASN A 969 -14.46 1.89 25.48
C ASN A 969 -13.86 0.86 24.51
N ILE A 970 -13.49 1.27 23.30
CA ILE A 970 -13.06 0.35 22.23
C ILE A 970 -11.70 -0.26 22.57
N THR A 971 -10.78 0.54 23.10
CA THR A 971 -9.44 0.08 23.49
C THR A 971 -8.77 1.04 24.49
N GLU A 972 -8.19 0.46 25.54
CA GLU A 972 -7.45 1.19 26.57
C GLU A 972 -5.93 1.20 26.30
N SER A 973 -5.40 0.08 25.81
CA SER A 973 -3.98 -0.14 25.51
C SER A 973 -3.55 0.26 24.09
N SER A 974 -4.49 0.59 23.22
CA SER A 974 -4.26 1.02 21.84
C SER A 974 -5.26 2.12 21.46
N PHE A 975 -5.37 2.44 20.16
CA PHE A 975 -6.30 3.44 19.63
C PHE A 975 -6.86 2.99 18.28
N VAL A 976 -8.03 3.51 17.93
CA VAL A 976 -8.68 3.33 16.62
C VAL A 976 -7.98 4.22 15.58
N LEU A 977 -7.67 3.65 14.41
CA LEU A 977 -7.12 4.35 13.25
C LEU A 977 -8.19 4.77 12.24
N ARG A 978 -9.22 3.94 12.09
CA ARG A 978 -10.36 4.20 11.20
C ARG A 978 -11.62 3.60 11.80
N ALA A 979 -12.70 4.37 11.78
CA ALA A 979 -14.03 3.88 12.08
C ALA A 979 -14.95 4.20 10.90
N ASP A 980 -15.88 3.31 10.59
CA ASP A 980 -16.94 3.56 9.62
C ASP A 980 -18.21 2.79 9.96
N VAL A 981 -19.36 3.28 9.48
CA VAL A 981 -20.67 2.68 9.75
C VAL A 981 -21.17 1.90 8.54
N VAL A 982 -21.47 0.63 8.76
CA VAL A 982 -21.55 -0.42 7.75
C VAL A 982 -22.91 -1.12 7.83
N SER A 983 -23.60 -1.21 6.71
CA SER A 983 -24.79 -2.07 6.58
C SER A 983 -24.36 -3.51 6.32
N VAL A 984 -24.93 -4.46 7.08
CA VAL A 984 -24.73 -5.90 6.99
C VAL A 984 -26.09 -6.56 7.20
N SER A 985 -26.52 -7.46 6.31
CA SER A 985 -27.80 -8.21 6.46
C SER A 985 -29.02 -7.35 6.81
N ASN A 986 -29.18 -6.19 6.18
CA ASN A 986 -30.25 -5.19 6.42
C ASN A 986 -30.25 -4.61 7.85
N SER A 987 -29.08 -4.51 8.50
CA SER A 987 -28.91 -3.89 9.81
C SER A 987 -27.56 -3.19 9.90
N VAL A 988 -27.41 -2.23 10.82
CA VAL A 988 -26.26 -1.33 10.84
C VAL A 988 -25.30 -1.64 12.00
N CYS A 989 -24.00 -1.60 11.73
CA CYS A 989 -22.93 -1.80 12.70
C CYS A 989 -21.81 -0.75 12.54
N LEU A 990 -21.10 -0.45 13.63
CA LEU A 990 -19.89 0.36 13.61
C LEU A 990 -18.68 -0.57 13.52
N ALA A 991 -17.89 -0.43 12.45
CA ALA A 991 -16.64 -1.17 12.28
C ALA A 991 -15.44 -0.26 12.66
N CYS A 992 -14.58 -0.74 13.54
CA CYS A 992 -13.39 -0.03 14.02
C CYS A 992 -12.13 -0.85 13.73
N PHE A 993 -11.15 -0.25 13.06
CA PHE A 993 -9.81 -0.79 12.90
C PHE A 993 -8.84 -0.11 13.88
N CYS A 994 -8.16 -0.89 14.69
CA CYS A 994 -7.26 -0.43 15.76
C CYS A 994 -5.79 -0.59 15.38
N ALA A 995 -4.92 0.28 15.91
CA ALA A 995 -3.48 0.32 15.60
C ALA A 995 -2.73 -0.98 15.99
N ASN A 996 -3.30 -1.79 16.88
CA ASN A 996 -2.81 -3.13 17.22
C ASN A 996 -3.23 -4.23 16.21
N GLY A 997 -3.81 -3.89 15.06
CA GLY A 997 -4.25 -4.82 14.02
C GLY A 997 -5.66 -5.39 14.22
N HIS A 998 -6.36 -5.07 15.32
CA HIS A 998 -7.70 -5.59 15.52
C HIS A 998 -8.76 -4.88 14.68
N VAL A 999 -9.65 -5.65 14.06
CA VAL A 999 -10.92 -5.17 13.49
C VAL A 999 -12.05 -5.62 14.41
N MET A 1000 -12.73 -4.66 15.02
CA MET A 1000 -13.88 -4.85 15.90
C MET A 1000 -15.16 -4.41 15.19
N THR A 1001 -16.24 -5.16 15.37
CA THR A 1001 -17.59 -4.79 14.89
C THR A 1001 -18.53 -4.66 16.08
N LEU A 1002 -19.21 -3.52 16.17
CA LEU A 1002 -20.11 -3.16 17.25
C LEU A 1002 -21.53 -2.97 16.69
N ARG A 1003 -22.55 -3.46 17.40
CA ARG A 1003 -23.97 -3.17 17.09
C ARG A 1003 -24.28 -1.69 17.32
N TYR A 1004 -25.46 -1.21 16.92
CA TYR A 1004 -25.90 0.16 17.20
C TYR A 1004 -25.83 0.52 18.69
N ASN A 1005 -26.15 -0.42 19.60
CA ASN A 1005 -26.01 -0.26 21.05
C ASN A 1005 -24.60 -0.55 21.59
N LEU A 1006 -23.62 -0.59 20.71
CA LEU A 1006 -22.19 -0.75 20.97
C LEU A 1006 -21.79 -2.07 21.69
N LYS A 1007 -22.66 -3.09 21.67
CA LYS A 1007 -22.27 -4.48 22.01
C LYS A 1007 -21.38 -5.05 20.89
N VAL A 1008 -20.34 -5.82 21.26
CA VAL A 1008 -19.41 -6.44 20.30
C VAL A 1008 -20.09 -7.60 19.55
N CYS A 1009 -20.13 -7.55 18.23
CA CYS A 1009 -20.49 -8.69 17.37
C CYS A 1009 -19.30 -9.64 17.21
N THR A 1010 -18.18 -9.12 16.69
CA THR A 1010 -16.92 -9.87 16.52
C THR A 1010 -15.70 -9.00 16.76
N GLN A 1011 -14.61 -9.65 17.18
CA GLN A 1011 -13.26 -9.11 17.15
C GLN A 1011 -12.39 -10.07 16.34
N SER A 1012 -11.70 -9.54 15.33
CA SER A 1012 -10.77 -10.26 14.46
C SER A 1012 -9.42 -9.54 14.42
N HIS A 1013 -8.42 -10.13 13.76
CA HIS A 1013 -7.06 -9.57 13.69
C HIS A 1013 -6.55 -9.60 12.25
N ALA A 1014 -6.15 -8.44 11.73
CA ALA A 1014 -5.56 -8.22 10.42
C ALA A 1014 -4.17 -7.60 10.59
N THR A 1015 -3.19 -8.03 9.80
CA THR A 1015 -1.82 -7.50 9.94
C THR A 1015 -1.62 -6.21 9.16
N ALA A 1016 -0.86 -5.27 9.74
CA ALA A 1016 -0.29 -4.06 9.15
C ALA A 1016 -0.56 -3.84 7.65
N HIS A 1017 0.20 -4.55 6.82
CA HIS A 1017 0.25 -4.38 5.37
C HIS A 1017 -1.06 -4.72 4.63
N GLN A 1018 -2.13 -5.12 5.32
CA GLN A 1018 -3.40 -5.57 4.72
C GLN A 1018 -4.43 -4.46 4.47
N ILE A 1019 -4.30 -3.29 5.10
CA ILE A 1019 -5.41 -2.32 5.21
C ILE A 1019 -4.96 -0.92 4.78
N LYS A 1020 -5.46 -0.46 3.62
CA LYS A 1020 -5.51 0.98 3.26
C LYS A 1020 -6.71 1.27 2.33
N ILE A 1021 -7.90 0.81 2.71
CA ILE A 1021 -9.20 1.05 2.03
C ILE A 1021 -10.31 1.23 3.11
N PRO A 1022 -11.32 2.10 2.90
CA PRO A 1022 -12.48 2.27 3.80
C PRO A 1022 -13.25 0.99 4.17
N LEU A 1023 -13.95 1.03 5.31
CA LEU A 1023 -14.65 -0.13 5.90
C LEU A 1023 -16.08 -0.32 5.36
N LYS A 1024 -16.21 -0.58 4.05
CA LYS A 1024 -17.23 -1.52 3.52
C LYS A 1024 -16.48 -2.70 2.91
N PHE A 1025 -17.08 -3.89 2.88
CA PHE A 1025 -16.35 -5.18 2.78
C PHE A 1025 -15.73 -5.51 1.40
N GLN A 1026 -14.70 -4.76 0.98
CA GLN A 1026 -13.70 -5.21 0.01
C GLN A 1026 -12.28 -4.88 0.50
N ILE A 1027 -11.40 -5.88 0.52
CA ILE A 1027 -10.05 -5.78 1.12
C ILE A 1027 -8.99 -5.91 0.04
N ILE A 1028 -8.28 -4.82 -0.25
CA ILE A 1028 -7.05 -4.80 -1.07
C ILE A 1028 -5.91 -4.23 -0.25
N GLN A 1029 -4.70 -4.73 -0.51
CA GLN A 1029 -3.51 -4.66 0.34
C GLN A 1029 -2.35 -3.96 -0.40
N TYR A 1030 -1.46 -3.32 0.37
CA TYR A 1030 -0.11 -2.83 -0.03
C TYR A 1030 -0.05 -1.53 -0.86
N LEU A 1031 0.12 -0.38 -0.17
CA LEU A 1031 0.34 0.94 -0.80
C LEU A 1031 1.27 1.88 0.00
N GLU A 1032 2.11 1.36 0.90
CA GLU A 1032 2.78 2.20 1.92
C GLU A 1032 4.24 1.81 2.24
N ASN A 1033 4.86 0.96 1.41
CA ASN A 1033 6.24 0.48 1.59
C ASN A 1033 6.94 0.33 0.22
N LEU A 1034 6.84 1.36 -0.63
CA LEU A 1034 7.49 1.51 -1.94
C LEU A 1034 7.90 2.95 -2.19
#